data_AF-A0A7Z0J585-F1
#
_entry.id   AF-A0A7Z0J585-F1
#
_cell.length_a   1.000
_cell.length_b   1.000
_cell.length_c   1.000
_cell.angle_alpha   90.00
_cell.angle_beta   90.00
_cell.angle_gamma   90.00
#
_symmetry.space_group_name_H-M   'P 1'
#
loop_
_entity.id
_entity.type
_entity.pdbx_description
1 polymer ?
#
loop_
_entity_poly.entity_id
_entity_poly.type
_entity_poly.pdbx_seq_one_letter_code
_entity_poly.pdbx_strand_id
1 'polypeptide(L)'
;MKLVRRPAVALSTMLALVVIQAIADPTGLLALVGWSGAGLSFAAGLWSFAPYLVFVPVLLVVVWWVAVRAAERFWTLTAGVLLAVLLAQAVTALVMTWDLAAAGYAAGFVVAKAVPAALIVAGVTRCLGGPAAAPTRAASHAAGSVWPPAVLFAALAPLLAGLWWSGAAYAPGIPTARPDRGILSVIIALVLVAATTALCLLWMRARVPGVVGGWLAGLIAGGLVGLVQAVIGSVIDGGFSGDIWPLIVAYTAVADGLAFGACVGWIVGLGTVATDRLRAGRAPQTPRLVAAFVVVLALGTTLLLPGPDAATAASGAAQNPPTGFLRAEKSVIVDGTGNQVLLRGVNVNQLVDFYQPTAGVPATRPLTETDFADMASYGFNVVRLNLSWSALEPERGTLDPAYLAQISDAVEWAKRNGIYTVFDMHQDGWWNGPTGQDSTCRPGTEPMWGYDGAPEWATITDGAPRCQFTGRDISPAGNRAFQNFYFNTDDIQTALAETWGVLAGTFRDEPMVAGFDLLNEPGFGESAPVTTSHQLGGFYATAIAQIRAAGAPQIVFVEPSIFWSGLGVDTGPTHDFTGDRNIVFSPHLYAESITMDRDLGIPPMVALERQFMLGQRVADEYGAPLWSGEYGYWGEDVDVLARLNRYANTEDAHRLGSAYWVWKQACGDPQNGIGPVGNALMMQDCETGGDAPPKTDLLRILSRAYPRSAPGRLTALEAHGASVRLEGITPASGCGLAVWIPGAAKPDVTSTGITKVEATAVDGGWTVTGCVAGPYTLSTAG
;
A
#
# COMPACT_ATOMS: atom_id res chain seq x y z
N MET A 1 -32.74 -31.49 24.39
CA MET A 1 -32.09 -31.67 23.07
C MET A 1 -32.38 -30.55 22.05
N LYS A 2 -33.60 -29.98 21.95
CA LYS A 2 -33.91 -28.90 20.98
C LYS A 2 -33.12 -27.59 21.16
N LEU A 3 -32.74 -27.23 22.38
CA LEU A 3 -31.96 -26.02 22.71
C LEU A 3 -30.49 -26.04 22.25
N VAL A 4 -29.94 -27.23 21.98
CA VAL A 4 -28.50 -27.40 21.66
C VAL A 4 -28.25 -27.52 20.15
N ARG A 5 -29.27 -27.90 19.37
CA ARG A 5 -29.12 -28.20 17.94
C ARG A 5 -28.71 -26.97 17.11
N ARG A 6 -29.35 -25.80 17.29
CA ARG A 6 -29.00 -24.59 16.51
C ARG A 6 -27.57 -24.09 16.80
N PRO A 7 -27.15 -23.91 18.08
CA PRO A 7 -25.78 -23.54 18.37
C PRO A 7 -24.76 -24.57 17.88
N ALA A 8 -25.06 -25.87 17.99
CA ALA A 8 -24.19 -26.92 17.48
C ALA A 8 -24.01 -26.83 15.96
N VAL A 9 -25.10 -26.66 15.19
CA VAL A 9 -25.01 -26.49 13.73
C VAL A 9 -24.20 -25.24 13.38
N ALA A 10 -24.46 -24.09 14.00
CA ALA A 10 -23.72 -22.86 13.72
C ALA A 10 -22.22 -23.01 13.99
N LEU A 11 -21.85 -23.64 15.12
CA LEU A 11 -20.47 -23.92 15.47
C LEU A 11 -19.80 -24.90 14.51
N SER A 12 -20.47 -26.02 14.20
CA SER A 12 -19.93 -27.01 13.27
C SER A 12 -19.77 -26.43 11.86
N THR A 13 -20.71 -25.61 11.38
CA THR A 13 -20.58 -24.92 10.10
C THR A 13 -19.43 -23.92 10.11
N MET A 14 -19.28 -23.11 11.17
CA MET A 14 -18.18 -22.15 11.25
C MET A 14 -16.83 -22.86 11.32
N LEU A 15 -16.70 -23.91 12.13
CA LEU A 15 -15.47 -24.68 12.24
C LEU A 15 -15.11 -25.36 10.92
N ALA A 16 -16.09 -25.99 10.25
CA ALA A 16 -15.88 -26.58 8.93
C ALA A 16 -15.44 -25.53 7.90
N LEU A 17 -16.05 -24.34 7.94
CA LEU A 17 -15.67 -23.25 7.04
C LEU A 17 -14.23 -22.78 7.28
N VAL A 18 -13.83 -22.58 8.54
CA VAL A 18 -12.45 -22.21 8.89
C VAL A 18 -11.45 -23.26 8.39
N VAL A 19 -11.73 -24.55 8.61
CA VAL A 19 -10.86 -25.65 8.14
C VAL A 19 -10.78 -25.71 6.61
N ILE A 20 -11.92 -25.64 5.92
CA ILE A 20 -11.96 -25.67 4.45
C ILE A 20 -11.20 -24.47 3.86
N GLN A 21 -11.40 -23.27 4.42
CA GLN A 21 -10.71 -22.07 3.98
C GLN A 21 -9.20 -22.14 4.21
N ALA A 22 -8.75 -22.60 5.39
CA ALA A 22 -7.33 -22.75 5.69
C ALA A 22 -6.62 -23.76 4.76
N ILE A 23 -7.36 -24.73 4.22
CA ILE A 23 -6.85 -25.68 3.22
C ILE A 23 -6.84 -25.05 1.82
N ALA A 24 -7.91 -24.34 1.45
CA ALA A 24 -8.08 -23.76 0.12
C ALA A 24 -7.17 -22.54 -0.12
N ASP A 25 -6.89 -21.78 0.94
CA ASP A 25 -5.99 -20.64 0.92
C ASP A 25 -5.06 -20.71 2.15
N PRO A 26 -3.86 -21.29 2.00
CA PRO A 26 -2.90 -21.41 3.09
C PRO A 26 -2.31 -20.06 3.51
N THR A 27 -2.38 -19.02 2.66
CA THR A 27 -1.77 -17.71 2.93
C THR A 27 -2.61 -16.81 3.82
N GLY A 28 -3.92 -17.09 3.93
CA GLY A 28 -4.84 -16.24 4.68
C GLY A 28 -5.33 -15.02 3.90
N LEU A 29 -4.97 -14.87 2.62
CA LEU A 29 -5.38 -13.76 1.77
C LEU A 29 -6.90 -13.66 1.58
N LEU A 30 -7.60 -14.79 1.46
CA LEU A 30 -9.05 -14.94 1.32
C LEU A 30 -9.69 -15.70 2.51
N ALA A 31 -8.92 -16.52 3.22
CA ALA A 31 -9.39 -17.26 4.40
C ALA A 31 -9.58 -16.35 5.63
N LEU A 32 -10.51 -16.73 6.52
CA LEU A 32 -10.65 -16.07 7.83
C LEU A 32 -9.44 -16.30 8.73
N VAL A 33 -8.85 -17.49 8.64
CA VAL A 33 -7.60 -17.87 9.29
C VAL A 33 -6.84 -18.76 8.32
N GLY A 34 -5.68 -18.30 7.85
CA GLY A 34 -4.78 -19.11 7.02
C GLY A 34 -4.03 -20.17 7.84
N TRP A 35 -3.51 -21.18 7.16
CA TRP A 35 -2.50 -22.09 7.72
C TRP A 35 -1.44 -22.34 6.66
N SER A 36 -0.34 -21.61 6.76
CA SER A 36 0.77 -21.69 5.81
C SER A 36 1.42 -23.07 5.82
N GLY A 37 1.34 -23.82 6.91
CA GLY A 37 2.07 -25.08 7.09
C GLY A 37 3.24 -24.94 8.07
N ALA A 38 3.57 -23.72 8.45
CA ALA A 38 4.62 -23.43 9.40
C ALA A 38 4.34 -23.97 10.81
N GLY A 39 5.42 -24.31 11.49
CA GLY A 39 5.43 -24.57 12.92
C GLY A 39 5.03 -23.33 13.72
N LEU A 40 4.46 -23.56 14.90
CA LEU A 40 4.20 -22.51 15.86
C LEU A 40 5.37 -22.44 16.84
N SER A 41 5.97 -21.27 17.00
CA SER A 41 7.12 -21.06 17.87
C SER A 41 6.80 -20.05 18.97
N PHE A 42 6.92 -20.48 20.24
CA PHE A 42 6.83 -19.58 21.40
C PHE A 42 7.98 -18.57 21.45
N ALA A 43 9.11 -18.87 20.81
CA ALA A 43 10.23 -17.95 20.72
C ALA A 43 9.91 -16.73 19.84
N ALA A 44 9.05 -16.90 18.82
CA ALA A 44 8.57 -15.80 17.99
C ALA A 44 7.57 -14.87 18.71
N GLY A 45 7.13 -15.21 19.93
CA GLY A 45 6.18 -14.42 20.70
C GLY A 45 4.71 -14.75 20.41
N LEU A 46 3.80 -13.87 20.86
CA LEU A 46 2.36 -14.14 20.84
C LEU A 46 1.75 -14.13 19.43
N TRP A 47 2.39 -13.45 18.47
CA TRP A 47 1.80 -13.26 17.14
C TRP A 47 1.64 -14.57 16.38
N SER A 48 2.55 -15.51 16.54
CA SER A 48 2.53 -16.79 15.82
C SER A 48 1.34 -17.67 16.23
N PHE A 49 0.83 -17.50 17.45
CA PHE A 49 -0.31 -18.24 17.98
C PHE A 49 -1.63 -17.49 17.92
N ALA A 50 -1.61 -16.15 17.83
CA ALA A 50 -2.82 -15.34 17.96
C ALA A 50 -3.93 -15.75 16.97
N PRO A 51 -3.66 -16.05 15.69
CA PRO A 51 -4.70 -16.53 14.77
C PRO A 51 -5.38 -17.85 15.19
N TYR A 52 -4.73 -18.66 16.02
CA TYR A 52 -5.24 -19.98 16.41
C TYR A 52 -5.76 -20.02 17.85
N LEU A 53 -5.06 -19.38 18.77
CA LEU A 53 -5.37 -19.39 20.20
C LEU A 53 -6.22 -18.18 20.65
N VAL A 54 -6.33 -17.15 19.83
CA VAL A 54 -7.17 -15.97 20.10
C VAL A 54 -8.33 -15.92 19.12
N PHE A 55 -8.07 -15.85 17.82
CA PHE A 55 -9.12 -15.68 16.81
C PHE A 55 -10.15 -16.80 16.87
N VAL A 56 -9.74 -18.07 16.73
CA VAL A 56 -10.65 -19.21 16.64
C VAL A 56 -11.49 -19.37 17.93
N PRO A 57 -10.92 -19.33 19.16
CA PRO A 57 -11.70 -19.39 20.38
C PRO A 57 -12.69 -18.22 20.53
N VAL A 58 -12.27 -16.98 20.28
CA VAL A 58 -13.16 -15.80 20.35
C VAL A 58 -14.30 -15.95 19.34
N LEU A 59 -13.98 -16.32 18.09
CA LEU A 59 -14.96 -16.56 17.04
C LEU A 59 -16.01 -17.58 17.48
N LEU A 60 -15.59 -18.77 17.94
CA LEU A 60 -16.50 -19.85 18.30
C LEU A 60 -17.36 -19.49 19.52
N VAL A 61 -16.77 -18.87 20.56
CA VAL A 61 -17.52 -18.43 21.75
C VAL A 61 -18.61 -17.43 21.37
N VAL A 62 -18.27 -16.45 20.52
CA VAL A 62 -19.23 -15.41 20.11
C VAL A 62 -20.27 -15.98 19.16
N VAL A 63 -19.91 -16.84 18.19
CA VAL A 63 -20.87 -17.54 17.32
C VAL A 63 -21.86 -18.36 18.14
N TRP A 64 -21.39 -19.11 19.14
CA TRP A 64 -22.26 -19.84 20.07
C TRP A 64 -23.22 -18.88 20.80
N TRP A 65 -22.68 -17.82 21.39
CA TRP A 65 -23.44 -16.83 22.15
C TRP A 65 -24.54 -16.17 21.30
N VAL A 66 -24.23 -15.86 20.04
CA VAL A 66 -25.18 -15.34 19.05
C VAL A 66 -26.21 -16.40 18.68
N ALA A 67 -25.81 -17.62 18.36
CA ALA A 67 -26.72 -18.69 17.92
C ALA A 67 -27.75 -19.06 19.00
N VAL A 68 -27.37 -18.97 20.29
CA VAL A 68 -28.29 -19.14 21.42
C VAL A 68 -29.34 -18.03 21.48
N ARG A 69 -29.01 -16.79 21.09
CA ARG A 69 -29.85 -15.59 21.25
C ARG A 69 -30.63 -15.19 20.00
N ALA A 70 -30.14 -15.52 18.81
CA ALA A 70 -30.73 -15.09 17.53
C ALA A 70 -32.05 -15.79 17.18
N ALA A 71 -32.39 -16.90 17.86
CA ALA A 71 -33.54 -17.76 17.53
C ALA A 71 -33.54 -18.16 16.02
N GLU A 72 -34.67 -18.09 15.32
CA GLU A 72 -34.79 -18.41 13.88
C GLU A 72 -34.47 -17.25 12.93
N ARG A 73 -34.07 -16.08 13.48
CA ARG A 73 -33.91 -14.86 12.69
C ARG A 73 -32.61 -14.88 11.92
N PHE A 74 -32.70 -15.23 10.63
CA PHE A 74 -31.57 -15.29 9.71
C PHE A 74 -30.67 -14.05 9.81
N TRP A 75 -31.22 -12.85 9.59
CA TRP A 75 -30.44 -11.61 9.60
C TRP A 75 -29.81 -11.25 10.95
N THR A 76 -30.44 -11.63 12.06
CA THR A 76 -29.85 -11.42 13.40
C THR A 76 -28.66 -12.35 13.61
N LEU A 77 -28.77 -13.60 13.13
CA LEU A 77 -27.66 -14.56 13.17
C LEU A 77 -26.52 -14.10 12.25
N THR A 78 -26.81 -13.69 11.01
CA THR A 78 -25.81 -13.16 10.08
C THR A 78 -25.03 -11.99 10.70
N ALA A 79 -25.74 -10.96 11.21
CA ALA A 79 -25.07 -9.81 11.80
C ALA A 79 -24.26 -10.15 13.05
N GLY A 80 -24.71 -11.12 13.86
CA GLY A 80 -23.95 -11.57 15.02
C GLY A 80 -22.74 -12.46 14.66
N VAL A 81 -22.82 -13.26 13.60
CA VAL A 81 -21.66 -14.01 13.10
C VAL A 81 -20.63 -13.06 12.47
N LEU A 82 -21.09 -12.04 11.75
CA LEU A 82 -20.24 -10.95 11.27
C LEU A 82 -19.50 -10.30 12.45
N LEU A 83 -20.21 -9.92 13.52
CA LEU A 83 -19.59 -9.42 14.76
C LEU A 83 -18.52 -10.37 15.31
N ALA A 84 -18.83 -11.67 15.34
CA ALA A 84 -17.92 -12.67 15.89
C ALA A 84 -16.57 -12.68 15.16
N VAL A 85 -16.60 -12.58 13.82
CA VAL A 85 -15.39 -12.51 12.99
C VAL A 85 -14.64 -11.20 13.21
N LEU A 86 -15.35 -10.06 13.18
CA LEU A 86 -14.71 -8.74 13.37
C LEU A 86 -14.06 -8.62 14.76
N LEU A 87 -14.74 -9.11 15.80
CA LEU A 87 -14.20 -9.11 17.17
C LEU A 87 -13.02 -10.07 17.32
N ALA A 88 -13.11 -11.27 16.72
CA ALA A 88 -12.00 -12.20 16.71
C ALA A 88 -10.75 -11.58 16.06
N GLN A 89 -10.93 -10.89 14.93
CA GLN A 89 -9.84 -10.19 14.24
C GLN A 89 -9.28 -9.04 15.07
N ALA A 90 -10.15 -8.19 15.63
CA ALA A 90 -9.73 -7.06 16.47
C ALA A 90 -8.89 -7.52 17.67
N VAL A 91 -9.37 -8.53 18.41
CA VAL A 91 -8.66 -9.04 19.59
C VAL A 91 -7.34 -9.72 19.20
N THR A 92 -7.33 -10.42 18.06
CA THR A 92 -6.11 -11.06 17.53
C THR A 92 -5.06 -10.02 17.17
N ALA A 93 -5.43 -9.01 16.38
CA ALA A 93 -4.55 -7.90 16.02
C ALA A 93 -4.07 -7.13 17.26
N LEU A 94 -4.95 -6.85 18.23
CA LEU A 94 -4.57 -6.19 19.48
C LEU A 94 -3.55 -7.01 20.29
N VAL A 95 -3.70 -8.34 20.35
CA VAL A 95 -2.72 -9.20 21.04
C VAL A 95 -1.38 -9.23 20.30
N MET A 96 -1.41 -9.13 18.98
CA MET A 96 -0.21 -9.09 18.15
C MET A 96 0.55 -7.76 18.29
N THR A 97 -0.15 -6.62 18.26
CA THR A 97 0.47 -5.30 18.15
C THR A 97 0.45 -4.47 19.43
N TRP A 98 -0.44 -4.78 20.36
CA TRP A 98 -0.80 -3.92 21.50
C TRP A 98 -1.32 -2.53 21.11
N ASP A 99 -1.73 -2.37 19.85
CA ASP A 99 -2.24 -1.12 19.29
C ASP A 99 -3.75 -1.22 18.98
N LEU A 100 -4.54 -0.38 19.64
CA LEU A 100 -6.00 -0.34 19.49
C LEU A 100 -6.46 0.20 18.12
N ALA A 101 -5.72 1.14 17.53
CA ALA A 101 -6.04 1.70 16.21
C ALA A 101 -5.78 0.65 15.12
N ALA A 102 -4.63 -0.03 15.17
CA ALA A 102 -4.30 -1.15 14.29
C ALA A 102 -5.32 -2.29 14.42
N ALA A 103 -5.76 -2.60 15.63
CA ALA A 103 -6.79 -3.60 15.88
C ALA A 103 -8.16 -3.23 15.25
N GLY A 104 -8.57 -1.96 15.38
CA GLY A 104 -9.79 -1.46 14.74
C GLY A 104 -9.68 -1.53 13.21
N TYR A 105 -8.52 -1.18 12.66
CA TYR A 105 -8.27 -1.22 11.22
C TYR A 105 -8.31 -2.65 10.68
N ALA A 106 -7.61 -3.58 11.33
CA ALA A 106 -7.58 -4.99 10.95
C ALA A 106 -8.98 -5.63 10.99
N ALA A 107 -9.81 -5.26 11.98
CA ALA A 107 -11.19 -5.71 12.06
C ALA A 107 -12.02 -5.25 10.85
N GLY A 108 -11.84 -4.00 10.40
CA GLY A 108 -12.45 -3.51 9.17
C GLY A 108 -11.99 -4.29 7.93
N PHE A 109 -10.72 -4.66 7.89
CA PHE A 109 -10.13 -5.33 6.73
C PHE A 109 -10.71 -6.72 6.45
N VAL A 110 -11.06 -7.47 7.49
CA VAL A 110 -11.59 -8.84 7.32
C VAL A 110 -13.06 -8.87 6.84
N VAL A 111 -13.73 -7.72 6.72
CA VAL A 111 -15.17 -7.62 6.40
C VAL A 111 -15.55 -8.36 5.12
N ALA A 112 -14.77 -8.25 4.03
CA ALA A 112 -15.06 -8.95 2.77
C ALA A 112 -15.17 -10.47 2.94
N LYS A 113 -14.37 -11.03 3.84
CA LYS A 113 -14.35 -12.46 4.14
C LYS A 113 -15.43 -12.82 5.16
N ALA A 114 -15.69 -11.91 6.09
CA ALA A 114 -16.65 -12.09 7.17
C ALA A 114 -18.11 -12.16 6.68
N VAL A 115 -18.48 -11.35 5.69
CA VAL A 115 -19.86 -11.29 5.17
C VAL A 115 -20.30 -12.62 4.52
N PRO A 116 -19.57 -13.22 3.56
CA PRO A 116 -19.89 -14.53 3.01
C PRO A 116 -19.92 -15.62 4.08
N ALA A 117 -18.95 -15.64 4.99
CA ALA A 117 -18.90 -16.60 6.09
C ALA A 117 -20.15 -16.52 6.98
N ALA A 118 -20.57 -15.30 7.33
CA ALA A 118 -21.78 -15.06 8.11
C ALA A 118 -23.07 -15.49 7.39
N LEU A 119 -23.16 -15.28 6.07
CA LEU A 119 -24.30 -15.70 5.27
C LEU A 119 -24.39 -17.23 5.19
N ILE A 120 -23.27 -17.92 4.96
CA ILE A 120 -23.20 -19.39 4.91
C ILE A 120 -23.63 -19.98 6.26
N VAL A 121 -23.04 -19.52 7.36
CA VAL A 121 -23.33 -20.03 8.71
C VAL A 121 -24.80 -19.80 9.06
N ALA A 122 -25.34 -18.61 8.76
CA ALA A 122 -26.74 -18.33 8.99
C ALA A 122 -27.68 -19.19 8.13
N GLY A 123 -27.32 -19.42 6.86
CA GLY A 123 -28.09 -20.24 5.91
C GLY A 123 -28.16 -21.70 6.34
N VAL A 124 -27.01 -22.31 6.61
CA VAL A 124 -26.94 -23.71 7.07
C VAL A 124 -27.64 -23.88 8.43
N THR A 125 -27.46 -22.94 9.36
CA THR A 125 -28.15 -22.96 10.66
C THR A 125 -29.67 -22.83 10.52
N ARG A 126 -30.14 -22.05 9.54
CA ARG A 126 -31.57 -21.94 9.23
C ARG A 126 -32.13 -23.26 8.71
N CYS A 127 -31.41 -23.93 7.81
CA CYS A 127 -31.85 -25.19 7.21
C CYS A 127 -31.76 -26.39 8.17
N LEU A 128 -30.67 -26.52 8.93
CA LEU A 128 -30.34 -27.73 9.69
C LEU A 128 -30.52 -27.60 11.21
N GLY A 129 -30.64 -26.36 11.71
CA GLY A 129 -30.70 -26.07 13.15
C GLY A 129 -32.02 -26.45 13.82
N GLY A 130 -33.09 -26.68 13.05
CA GLY A 130 -34.42 -27.00 13.56
C GLY A 130 -35.16 -25.80 14.18
N PRO A 131 -36.42 -26.00 14.59
CA PRO A 131 -37.28 -24.93 15.11
C PRO A 131 -36.77 -24.41 16.45
N ALA A 132 -36.71 -23.10 16.61
CA ALA A 132 -36.32 -22.46 17.87
C ALA A 132 -37.51 -22.33 18.83
N ALA A 133 -37.24 -22.26 20.13
CA ALA A 133 -38.27 -21.89 21.10
C ALA A 133 -38.76 -20.46 20.78
N ALA A 134 -40.08 -20.26 20.80
CA ALA A 134 -40.68 -18.94 20.58
C ALA A 134 -40.14 -17.98 21.65
N PRO A 135 -39.63 -16.80 21.26
CA PRO A 135 -39.13 -15.84 22.24
C PRO A 135 -40.30 -15.35 23.09
N THR A 136 -40.16 -15.42 24.40
CA THR A 136 -41.01 -14.68 25.33
C THR A 136 -40.89 -13.20 24.98
N ARG A 137 -41.99 -12.58 24.52
CA ARG A 137 -42.06 -11.12 24.29
C ARG A 137 -41.64 -10.41 25.57
N ALA A 138 -40.45 -9.83 25.58
CA ALA A 138 -40.07 -8.90 26.63
C ALA A 138 -41.01 -7.70 26.57
N ALA A 139 -41.48 -7.27 27.74
CA ALA A 139 -42.38 -6.13 27.88
C ALA A 139 -41.80 -4.89 27.16
N SER A 140 -42.65 -4.20 26.38
CA SER A 140 -42.30 -2.97 25.70
C SER A 140 -41.94 -1.89 26.74
N HIS A 141 -40.65 -1.60 26.90
CA HIS A 141 -40.24 -0.33 27.50
C HIS A 141 -40.58 0.81 26.53
N ALA A 142 -40.96 1.97 27.06
CA ALA A 142 -41.21 3.16 26.25
C ALA A 142 -39.90 3.57 25.54
N ALA A 143 -39.84 3.39 24.23
CA ALA A 143 -38.61 3.63 23.46
C ALA A 143 -38.22 5.11 23.48
N GLY A 144 -37.02 5.47 23.93
CA GLY A 144 -36.47 6.82 23.89
C GLY A 144 -36.26 7.33 22.46
N SER A 145 -35.88 8.61 22.31
CA SER A 145 -35.52 9.15 20.99
C SER A 145 -34.35 8.38 20.38
N VAL A 146 -34.40 8.13 19.06
CA VAL A 146 -33.32 7.50 18.28
C VAL A 146 -32.30 8.51 17.77
N TRP A 147 -32.64 9.80 17.75
CA TRP A 147 -31.80 10.84 17.17
C TRP A 147 -30.53 11.16 17.98
N PRO A 148 -30.56 11.29 19.32
CA PRO A 148 -29.35 11.57 20.08
C PRO A 148 -28.21 10.54 19.87
N PRO A 149 -28.44 9.20 19.96
CA PRO A 149 -27.38 8.24 19.66
C PRO A 149 -26.95 8.26 18.19
N ALA A 150 -27.87 8.52 17.25
CA ALA A 150 -27.56 8.57 15.82
C ALA A 150 -26.70 9.80 15.45
N VAL A 151 -27.02 10.98 15.98
CA VAL A 151 -26.25 12.22 15.75
C VAL A 151 -24.88 12.11 16.40
N LEU A 152 -24.79 11.56 17.62
CA LEU A 152 -23.50 11.35 18.28
C LEU A 152 -22.61 10.38 17.49
N PHE A 153 -23.18 9.30 16.96
CA PHE A 153 -22.45 8.37 16.09
C PHE A 153 -21.96 9.05 14.81
N ALA A 154 -22.81 9.83 14.14
CA ALA A 154 -22.39 10.60 12.98
C ALA A 154 -21.27 11.59 13.31
N ALA A 155 -21.36 12.32 14.43
CA ALA A 155 -20.38 13.34 14.82
C ALA A 155 -18.95 12.80 15.04
N LEU A 156 -18.79 11.49 15.22
CA LEU A 156 -17.48 10.83 15.36
C LEU A 156 -16.88 10.43 14.02
N ALA A 157 -17.67 10.36 12.94
CA ALA A 157 -17.19 9.96 11.63
C ALA A 157 -16.03 10.84 11.14
N PRO A 158 -16.03 12.19 11.29
CA PRO A 158 -14.93 13.01 10.82
C PRO A 158 -13.64 12.93 11.63
N LEU A 159 -13.72 12.40 12.85
CA LEU A 159 -12.54 12.21 13.71
C LEU A 159 -11.78 10.93 13.36
N LEU A 160 -12.47 9.96 12.75
CA LEU A 160 -11.92 8.64 12.42
C LEU A 160 -11.78 8.41 10.92
N ALA A 161 -12.38 9.26 10.09
CA ALA A 161 -12.25 9.21 8.65
C ALA A 161 -10.79 9.45 8.24
N GLY A 162 -10.27 8.65 7.30
CA GLY A 162 -8.87 8.69 6.89
C GLY A 162 -7.98 7.69 7.64
N LEU A 163 -8.39 7.18 8.81
CA LEU A 163 -7.60 6.22 9.60
C LEU A 163 -7.73 4.77 9.10
N TRP A 164 -8.79 4.46 8.34
CA TRP A 164 -9.08 3.12 7.84
C TRP A 164 -9.36 3.16 6.35
N TRP A 165 -8.71 2.30 5.56
CA TRP A 165 -8.98 1.96 4.14
C TRP A 165 -9.10 3.12 3.12
N SER A 166 -9.14 4.36 3.61
CA SER A 166 -9.72 5.52 2.93
C SER A 166 -8.68 6.48 2.39
N GLY A 167 -7.39 6.13 2.52
CA GLY A 167 -6.26 6.89 1.97
C GLY A 167 -6.33 6.98 0.45
N ALA A 168 -6.72 5.91 -0.25
CA ALA A 168 -6.66 5.86 -1.71
C ALA A 168 -8.03 5.82 -2.42
N ALA A 169 -9.01 5.00 -2.04
CA ALA A 169 -9.99 4.49 -3.02
C ALA A 169 -11.27 5.30 -3.34
N TYR A 170 -11.51 6.49 -2.77
CA TYR A 170 -12.78 7.19 -3.04
C TYR A 170 -12.80 8.02 -4.33
N ALA A 171 -13.86 7.88 -5.12
CA ALA A 171 -14.14 8.74 -6.26
C ALA A 171 -14.32 10.21 -5.85
N PRO A 172 -13.90 11.18 -6.68
CA PRO A 172 -14.29 12.58 -6.50
C PRO A 172 -15.80 12.73 -6.36
N GLY A 173 -16.27 13.49 -5.37
CA GLY A 173 -17.71 13.77 -5.21
C GLY A 173 -18.52 12.75 -4.41
N ILE A 174 -17.94 11.61 -3.98
CA ILE A 174 -18.60 10.74 -3.00
C ILE A 174 -18.67 11.49 -1.66
N PRO A 175 -19.86 11.63 -1.04
CA PRO A 175 -19.99 12.27 0.27
C PRO A 175 -19.29 11.40 1.31
N THR A 176 -18.22 11.93 1.88
CA THR A 176 -17.39 11.26 2.88
C THR A 176 -17.22 12.18 4.07
N ALA A 177 -17.13 11.62 5.27
CA ALA A 177 -16.93 12.39 6.50
C ALA A 177 -15.49 12.91 6.62
N ARG A 178 -14.80 13.18 5.51
CA ARG A 178 -13.39 13.58 5.47
C ARG A 178 -13.27 15.12 5.40
N PRO A 179 -12.64 15.80 6.38
CA PRO A 179 -12.50 17.26 6.37
C PRO A 179 -11.85 17.82 5.10
N ASP A 180 -10.88 17.10 4.52
CA ASP A 180 -10.19 17.44 3.28
C ASP A 180 -11.09 17.43 2.04
N ARG A 181 -12.28 16.82 2.10
CA ARG A 181 -13.27 16.77 1.00
C ARG A 181 -14.24 17.94 0.99
N GLY A 182 -14.01 18.92 1.87
CA GLY A 182 -14.81 20.13 1.98
C GLY A 182 -16.06 19.97 2.84
N ILE A 183 -16.49 21.10 3.42
CA ILE A 183 -17.54 21.16 4.44
C ILE A 183 -18.86 20.55 3.94
N LEU A 184 -19.21 20.75 2.67
CA LEU A 184 -20.46 20.23 2.11
C LEU A 184 -20.47 18.69 2.07
N SER A 185 -19.37 18.06 1.62
CA SER A 185 -19.22 16.60 1.59
C SER A 185 -19.38 16.02 2.99
N VAL A 186 -18.70 16.63 3.97
CA VAL A 186 -18.78 16.25 5.39
C VAL A 186 -20.21 16.35 5.90
N ILE A 187 -20.90 17.49 5.69
CA ILE A 187 -22.28 17.67 6.16
C ILE A 187 -23.22 16.61 5.56
N ILE A 188 -23.13 16.35 4.26
CA ILE A 188 -23.96 15.34 3.59
C ILE A 188 -23.69 13.95 4.19
N ALA A 189 -22.41 13.59 4.37
CA ALA A 189 -22.03 12.32 4.99
C ALA A 189 -22.56 12.19 6.41
N LEU A 190 -22.45 13.24 7.24
CA LEU A 190 -22.98 13.25 8.61
C LEU A 190 -24.50 13.06 8.65
N VAL A 191 -25.24 13.75 7.77
CA VAL A 191 -26.69 13.58 7.66
C VAL A 191 -27.04 12.16 7.23
N LEU A 192 -26.33 11.62 6.24
CA LEU A 192 -26.54 10.25 5.76
C LEU A 192 -26.29 9.22 6.86
N VAL A 193 -25.18 9.33 7.60
CA VAL A 193 -24.86 8.46 8.74
C VAL A 193 -25.92 8.57 9.83
N ALA A 194 -26.31 9.79 10.23
CA ALA A 194 -27.29 10.00 11.29
C ALA A 194 -28.68 9.47 10.89
N ALA A 195 -29.16 9.79 9.69
CA ALA A 195 -30.47 9.34 9.22
C ALA A 195 -30.53 7.82 9.08
N THR A 196 -29.50 7.20 8.50
CA THR A 196 -29.42 5.75 8.33
C THR A 196 -29.35 5.06 9.70
N THR A 197 -28.57 5.59 10.63
CA THR A 197 -28.48 5.06 12.01
C THR A 197 -29.83 5.15 12.74
N ALA A 198 -30.55 6.26 12.61
CA ALA A 198 -31.88 6.42 13.19
C ALA A 198 -32.88 5.39 12.64
N LEU A 199 -32.87 5.15 11.32
CA LEU A 199 -33.70 4.13 10.67
C LEU A 199 -33.35 2.71 11.14
N CYS A 200 -32.06 2.37 11.15
CA CYS A 200 -31.59 1.08 11.65
C CYS A 200 -31.93 0.88 13.13
N LEU A 201 -31.90 1.93 13.94
CA LEU A 201 -32.30 1.88 15.35
C LEU A 201 -33.79 1.55 15.51
N LEU A 202 -34.67 2.19 14.74
CA LEU A 202 -36.11 1.88 14.74
C LEU A 202 -36.36 0.41 14.39
N TRP A 203 -35.61 -0.10 13.43
CA TRP A 203 -35.72 -1.49 12.98
C TRP A 203 -35.15 -2.50 13.99
N MET A 204 -33.98 -2.22 14.55
CA MET A 204 -33.25 -3.14 15.43
C MET A 204 -33.75 -3.13 16.87
N ARG A 205 -34.16 -1.98 17.43
CA ARG A 205 -34.74 -1.92 18.78
C ARG A 205 -35.95 -2.85 18.94
N ALA A 206 -36.77 -2.98 17.91
CA ALA A 206 -37.94 -3.86 17.93
C ALA A 206 -37.57 -5.36 17.96
N ARG A 207 -36.34 -5.71 17.60
CA ARG A 207 -35.89 -7.10 17.43
C ARG A 207 -34.90 -7.51 18.52
N VAL A 208 -33.93 -6.66 18.82
CA VAL A 208 -32.85 -6.96 19.76
C VAL A 208 -32.83 -5.85 20.81
N PRO A 209 -33.20 -6.14 22.08
CA PRO A 209 -33.21 -5.13 23.13
C PRO A 209 -31.79 -4.83 23.65
N GLY A 210 -31.62 -3.66 24.26
CA GLY A 210 -30.40 -3.27 24.96
C GLY A 210 -29.27 -2.80 24.05
N VAL A 211 -28.06 -2.74 24.62
CA VAL A 211 -26.86 -2.19 23.95
C VAL A 211 -26.57 -2.88 22.62
N VAL A 212 -26.74 -4.19 22.57
CA VAL A 212 -26.48 -5.02 21.38
C VAL A 212 -27.39 -4.61 20.21
N GLY A 213 -28.64 -4.25 20.48
CA GLY A 213 -29.56 -3.79 19.44
C GLY A 213 -29.14 -2.47 18.81
N GLY A 214 -28.65 -1.53 19.61
CA GLY A 214 -28.11 -0.26 19.10
C GLY A 214 -26.74 -0.44 18.43
N TRP A 215 -25.87 -1.32 18.94
CA TRP A 215 -24.60 -1.65 18.27
C TRP A 215 -24.83 -2.25 16.88
N LEU A 216 -25.73 -3.23 16.77
CA LEU A 216 -26.12 -3.81 15.47
C LEU A 216 -26.72 -2.75 14.54
N ALA A 217 -27.48 -1.80 15.07
CA ALA A 217 -28.00 -0.69 14.28
C ALA A 217 -26.87 0.19 13.71
N GLY A 218 -25.84 0.49 14.51
CA GLY A 218 -24.64 1.22 14.06
C GLY A 218 -23.86 0.47 12.98
N LEU A 219 -23.63 -0.84 13.17
CA LEU A 219 -22.99 -1.71 12.17
C LEU A 219 -23.73 -1.69 10.83
N ILE A 220 -25.03 -1.97 10.86
CA ILE A 220 -25.85 -2.03 9.65
C ILE A 220 -25.93 -0.65 8.98
N ALA A 221 -26.04 0.41 9.78
CA ALA A 221 -26.07 1.76 9.25
C ALA A 221 -24.76 2.12 8.54
N GLY A 222 -23.61 1.80 9.13
CA GLY A 222 -22.31 1.99 8.50
C GLY A 222 -22.19 1.26 7.16
N GLY A 223 -22.54 -0.03 7.11
CA GLY A 223 -22.53 -0.80 5.86
C GLY A 223 -23.51 -0.27 4.80
N LEU A 224 -24.70 0.22 5.21
CA LEU A 224 -25.66 0.86 4.29
C LEU A 224 -25.15 2.19 3.75
N VAL A 225 -24.51 3.01 4.58
CA VAL A 225 -23.84 4.24 4.15
C VAL A 225 -22.77 3.92 3.12
N GLY A 226 -21.92 2.93 3.40
CA GLY A 226 -20.92 2.43 2.47
C GLY A 226 -21.52 1.94 1.14
N LEU A 227 -22.65 1.22 1.18
CA LEU A 227 -23.35 0.79 -0.02
C LEU A 227 -23.92 1.98 -0.82
N VAL A 228 -24.48 2.99 -0.14
CA VAL A 228 -24.96 4.21 -0.80
C VAL A 228 -23.80 4.96 -1.45
N GLN A 229 -22.67 5.09 -0.76
CA GLN A 229 -21.44 5.68 -1.29
C GLN A 229 -20.93 4.89 -2.50
N ALA A 230 -20.97 3.56 -2.45
CA ALA A 230 -20.58 2.69 -3.55
C ALA A 230 -21.45 2.88 -4.80
N VAL A 231 -22.77 2.99 -4.61
CA VAL A 231 -23.72 3.26 -5.71
C VAL A 231 -23.46 4.65 -6.29
N ILE A 232 -23.29 5.67 -5.45
CA ILE A 232 -22.95 7.02 -5.91
C ILE A 232 -21.64 7.01 -6.69
N GLY A 233 -20.59 6.39 -6.14
CA GLY A 233 -19.29 6.25 -6.79
C GLY A 233 -19.39 5.55 -8.15
N SER A 234 -20.11 4.43 -8.21
CA SER A 234 -20.36 3.70 -9.46
C SER A 234 -21.07 4.55 -10.50
N VAL A 235 -21.96 5.48 -10.11
CA VAL A 235 -22.60 6.41 -11.05
C VAL A 235 -21.65 7.52 -11.49
N ILE A 236 -20.90 8.09 -10.55
CA ILE A 236 -19.94 9.18 -10.83
C ILE A 236 -18.83 8.70 -11.75
N ASP A 237 -18.28 7.52 -11.50
CA ASP A 237 -17.17 6.97 -12.27
C ASP A 237 -17.63 6.26 -13.55
N GLY A 238 -18.92 6.26 -13.90
CA GLY A 238 -19.39 5.65 -15.15
C GLY A 238 -19.47 4.11 -15.13
N GLY A 239 -19.58 3.51 -13.95
CA GLY A 239 -19.88 2.11 -13.74
C GLY A 239 -18.76 1.19 -14.22
N PHE A 240 -19.10 0.10 -14.92
CA PHE A 240 -18.11 -0.84 -15.46
C PHE A 240 -17.35 -0.28 -16.68
N SER A 241 -17.79 0.83 -17.25
CA SER A 241 -17.03 1.59 -18.26
C SER A 241 -16.16 2.68 -17.66
N GLY A 242 -16.11 2.75 -16.33
CA GLY A 242 -15.32 3.72 -15.58
C GLY A 242 -13.84 3.41 -15.52
N ASP A 243 -13.11 4.32 -14.86
CA ASP A 243 -11.68 4.24 -14.60
C ASP A 243 -11.34 3.55 -13.26
N ILE A 244 -12.37 3.09 -12.53
CA ILE A 244 -12.23 2.22 -11.36
C ILE A 244 -13.39 1.22 -11.34
N TRP A 245 -13.08 -0.04 -11.01
CA TRP A 245 -14.08 -1.10 -11.04
C TRP A 245 -15.11 -0.90 -9.92
N PRO A 246 -16.42 -0.97 -10.21
CA PRO A 246 -17.47 -0.77 -9.20
C PRO A 246 -17.35 -1.68 -7.98
N LEU A 247 -16.79 -2.88 -8.15
CA LEU A 247 -16.57 -3.80 -7.05
C LEU A 247 -15.46 -3.35 -6.10
N ILE A 248 -14.42 -2.67 -6.59
CA ILE A 248 -13.36 -2.09 -5.75
C ILE A 248 -13.93 -0.91 -4.95
N VAL A 249 -14.70 -0.04 -5.61
CA VAL A 249 -15.39 1.08 -4.93
C VAL A 249 -16.38 0.55 -3.88
N ALA A 250 -17.15 -0.48 -4.22
CA ALA A 250 -18.10 -1.09 -3.30
C ALA A 250 -17.42 -1.78 -2.12
N TYR A 251 -16.37 -2.54 -2.40
CA TYR A 251 -15.57 -3.21 -1.38
C TYR A 251 -15.03 -2.21 -0.37
N THR A 252 -14.34 -1.18 -0.85
CA THR A 252 -13.68 -0.18 0.01
C THR A 252 -14.69 0.64 0.82
N ALA A 253 -15.75 1.15 0.19
CA ALA A 253 -16.77 1.94 0.89
C ALA A 253 -17.56 1.12 1.92
N VAL A 254 -17.95 -0.12 1.59
CA VAL A 254 -18.70 -0.99 2.50
C VAL A 254 -17.81 -1.50 3.64
N ALA A 255 -16.55 -1.84 3.37
CA ALA A 255 -15.59 -2.25 4.39
C ALA A 255 -15.34 -1.11 5.39
N ASP A 256 -15.10 0.12 4.92
CA ASP A 256 -14.92 1.31 5.77
C ASP A 256 -16.17 1.59 6.62
N GLY A 257 -17.35 1.58 6.00
CA GLY A 257 -18.61 1.75 6.70
C GLY A 257 -18.88 0.69 7.78
N LEU A 258 -18.62 -0.59 7.48
CA LEU A 258 -18.77 -1.68 8.43
C LEU A 258 -17.72 -1.62 9.55
N ALA A 259 -16.48 -1.23 9.25
CA ALA A 259 -15.42 -1.01 10.24
C ALA A 259 -15.83 0.07 11.24
N PHE A 260 -16.32 1.21 10.73
CA PHE A 260 -16.83 2.31 11.55
C PHE A 260 -18.01 1.89 12.42
N GLY A 261 -18.98 1.19 11.83
CA GLY A 261 -20.11 0.64 12.57
C GLY A 261 -19.70 -0.39 13.64
N ALA A 262 -18.70 -1.23 13.37
CA ALA A 262 -18.22 -2.24 14.32
C ALA A 262 -17.49 -1.62 15.51
N CYS A 263 -16.56 -0.69 15.25
CA CYS A 263 -15.74 -0.05 16.26
C CYS A 263 -16.53 0.96 17.11
N VAL A 264 -17.36 1.79 16.46
CA VAL A 264 -17.99 2.96 17.09
C VAL A 264 -19.46 2.72 17.42
N GLY A 265 -20.09 1.66 16.87
CA GLY A 265 -21.50 1.34 17.09
C GLY A 265 -21.87 1.13 18.56
N TRP A 266 -20.91 0.90 19.45
CA TRP A 266 -21.17 0.77 20.90
C TRP A 266 -21.75 2.06 21.49
N ILE A 267 -21.42 3.21 20.91
CA ILE A 267 -21.96 4.51 21.28
C ILE A 267 -23.44 4.59 20.94
N VAL A 268 -23.83 4.04 19.78
CA VAL A 268 -25.24 3.87 19.41
C VAL A 268 -25.93 2.97 20.43
N GLY A 269 -25.33 1.83 20.77
CA GLY A 269 -25.83 0.90 21.80
C GLY A 269 -26.06 1.52 23.17
N LEU A 270 -25.04 2.18 23.73
CA LEU A 270 -25.10 2.82 25.04
C LEU A 270 -26.06 4.00 25.05
N GLY A 271 -26.01 4.85 24.02
CA GLY A 271 -26.90 5.99 23.88
C GLY A 271 -28.37 5.57 23.75
N THR A 272 -28.64 4.45 23.10
CA THR A 272 -29.98 3.84 23.01
C THR A 272 -30.51 3.46 24.39
N VAL A 273 -29.71 2.77 25.20
CA VAL A 273 -30.11 2.41 26.58
C VAL A 273 -30.30 3.64 27.45
N ALA A 274 -29.45 4.66 27.27
CA ALA A 274 -29.58 5.93 27.99
C ALA A 274 -30.90 6.64 27.65
N THR A 275 -31.26 6.77 26.37
CA THR A 275 -32.51 7.43 25.96
C THR A 275 -33.76 6.66 26.39
N ASP A 276 -33.71 5.32 26.39
CA ASP A 276 -34.80 4.48 26.90
C ASP A 276 -35.02 4.67 28.41
N ARG A 277 -33.94 4.77 29.19
CA ARG A 277 -34.01 5.00 30.65
C ARG A 277 -34.53 6.39 31.01
N LEU A 278 -34.09 7.41 30.28
CA LEU A 278 -34.56 8.79 30.45
C LEU A 278 -36.07 8.90 30.19
N ARG A 279 -36.57 8.27 29.11
CA ARG A 279 -38.01 8.26 28.80
C ARG A 279 -38.84 7.48 29.83
N ALA A 280 -38.28 6.45 30.44
CA ALA A 280 -38.93 5.65 31.47
C ALA A 280 -39.01 6.34 32.86
N GLY A 281 -38.54 7.59 33.00
CA GLY A 281 -38.61 8.34 34.26
C GLY A 281 -37.76 7.75 35.39
N ARG A 282 -36.87 6.80 35.09
CA ARG A 282 -35.92 6.24 36.05
C ARG A 282 -34.72 7.16 36.10
N ALA A 283 -34.46 7.79 37.25
CA ALA A 283 -33.21 8.51 37.48
C ALA A 283 -32.04 7.60 37.09
N PRO A 284 -31.07 8.06 36.29
CA PRO A 284 -29.92 7.24 35.96
C PRO A 284 -29.25 6.86 37.29
N GLN A 285 -29.04 5.58 37.57
CA GLN A 285 -28.07 5.17 38.58
C GLN A 285 -26.70 5.53 38.01
N THR A 286 -26.31 6.78 38.28
CA THR A 286 -25.38 7.60 37.50
C THR A 286 -23.89 7.23 37.55
N PRO A 287 -23.33 6.37 38.42
CA PRO A 287 -21.88 6.14 38.37
C PRO A 287 -21.43 5.24 37.22
N ARG A 288 -22.15 4.14 36.91
CA ARG A 288 -21.65 3.10 35.99
C ARG A 288 -21.84 3.38 34.51
N LEU A 289 -22.92 4.06 34.12
CA LEU A 289 -23.20 4.40 32.72
C LEU A 289 -22.46 5.67 32.29
N VAL A 290 -22.30 6.64 33.19
CA VAL A 290 -21.43 7.79 32.95
C VAL A 290 -19.97 7.33 32.96
N ALA A 291 -19.56 6.41 33.85
CA ALA A 291 -18.23 5.81 33.75
C ALA A 291 -18.04 5.02 32.45
N ALA A 292 -19.01 4.25 31.95
CA ALA A 292 -18.89 3.59 30.65
C ALA A 292 -18.87 4.57 29.47
N PHE A 293 -19.65 5.66 29.54
CA PHE A 293 -19.68 6.71 28.53
C PHE A 293 -18.39 7.54 28.56
N VAL A 294 -17.87 7.86 29.74
CA VAL A 294 -16.58 8.52 29.97
C VAL A 294 -15.42 7.59 29.64
N VAL A 295 -15.52 6.28 29.83
CA VAL A 295 -14.48 5.31 29.40
C VAL A 295 -14.48 5.12 27.90
N VAL A 296 -15.64 5.12 27.22
CA VAL A 296 -15.72 5.08 25.74
C VAL A 296 -15.31 6.42 25.12
N LEU A 297 -15.68 7.54 25.74
CA LEU A 297 -15.20 8.86 25.34
C LEU A 297 -13.70 9.02 25.67
N ALA A 298 -13.23 8.47 26.79
CA ALA A 298 -11.83 8.45 27.20
C ALA A 298 -11.00 7.56 26.28
N LEU A 299 -11.49 6.36 25.90
CA LEU A 299 -10.91 5.48 24.89
C LEU A 299 -10.87 6.17 23.52
N GLY A 300 -11.96 6.87 23.16
CA GLY A 300 -12.04 7.71 21.97
C GLY A 300 -11.08 8.90 22.01
N THR A 301 -10.81 9.50 23.18
CA THR A 301 -9.83 10.58 23.34
C THR A 301 -8.39 10.07 23.54
N THR A 302 -8.16 8.87 24.05
CA THR A 302 -6.82 8.24 24.11
C THR A 302 -6.40 7.69 22.75
N LEU A 303 -7.36 7.41 21.85
CA LEU A 303 -7.12 7.24 20.41
C LEU A 303 -6.76 8.56 19.70
N LEU A 304 -6.93 9.71 20.37
CA LEU A 304 -6.70 11.05 19.82
C LEU A 304 -5.56 11.81 20.53
N LEU A 305 -4.98 11.24 21.59
CA LEU A 305 -3.81 11.80 22.26
C LEU A 305 -2.60 10.97 21.83
N PRO A 306 -1.58 11.57 21.19
CA PRO A 306 -0.33 10.88 21.00
C PRO A 306 0.15 10.35 22.36
N GLY A 307 0.57 9.08 22.41
CA GLY A 307 1.08 8.47 23.64
C GLY A 307 2.20 9.34 24.25
N PRO A 308 2.40 9.32 25.58
CA PRO A 308 3.37 10.20 26.25
C PRO A 308 4.83 10.05 25.79
N ASP A 309 5.17 9.09 24.92
CA ASP A 309 6.53 8.88 24.41
C ASP A 309 6.80 9.51 23.02
N ALA A 310 5.83 10.21 22.42
CA ALA A 310 6.06 10.99 21.19
C ALA A 310 6.59 12.42 21.45
N ALA A 311 6.88 12.76 22.70
CA ALA A 311 7.40 14.07 23.11
C ALA A 311 8.90 14.04 23.47
N THR A 312 9.69 13.26 22.74
CA THR A 312 11.01 13.73 22.32
C THR A 312 10.98 13.96 20.82
N ALA A 313 10.14 14.92 20.41
CA ALA A 313 10.47 15.72 19.25
C ALA A 313 11.81 16.38 19.56
N ALA A 314 12.90 15.70 19.19
CA ALA A 314 14.11 16.39 18.88
C ALA A 314 13.69 17.44 17.84
N SER A 315 13.63 18.69 18.28
CA SER A 315 13.64 19.85 17.41
C SER A 315 14.97 19.82 16.66
N GLY A 316 15.09 18.90 15.72
CA GLY A 316 16.00 19.05 14.60
C GLY A 316 15.45 20.24 13.85
N ALA A 317 16.03 21.41 14.10
CA ALA A 317 15.85 22.57 13.25
C ALA A 317 15.84 22.08 11.80
N ALA A 318 14.90 22.56 10.99
CA ALA A 318 14.95 22.40 9.55
C ALA A 318 16.29 22.97 9.07
N GLN A 319 17.32 22.14 9.07
CA GLN A 319 18.60 22.48 8.52
C GLN A 319 18.35 22.52 7.03
N ASN A 320 18.52 23.71 6.45
CA ASN A 320 18.59 23.85 5.01
C ASN A 320 19.55 22.76 4.50
N PRO A 321 19.18 22.01 3.45
CA PRO A 321 20.01 20.94 2.93
C PRO A 321 21.44 21.41 2.69
N PRO A 322 22.44 20.53 2.90
CA PRO A 322 23.77 20.80 2.40
C PRO A 322 23.69 21.09 0.90
N THR A 323 24.45 22.08 0.45
CA THR A 323 24.47 22.49 -0.96
C THR A 323 24.77 21.27 -1.85
N GLY A 324 23.95 21.07 -2.89
CA GLY A 324 24.13 20.00 -3.88
C GLY A 324 23.23 18.78 -3.71
N PHE A 325 22.59 18.58 -2.55
CA PHE A 325 21.69 17.43 -2.34
C PHE A 325 20.27 17.68 -2.82
N LEU A 326 19.61 16.62 -3.28
CA LEU A 326 18.17 16.64 -3.51
C LEU A 326 17.40 16.56 -2.18
N ARG A 327 16.20 17.16 -2.15
CA ARG A 327 15.27 17.09 -1.03
C ARG A 327 13.83 16.94 -1.50
N ALA A 328 13.03 16.27 -0.68
CA ALA A 328 11.59 16.39 -0.74
C ALA A 328 11.15 17.71 -0.09
N GLU A 329 10.48 18.57 -0.84
CA GLU A 329 9.84 19.77 -0.33
C GLU A 329 8.36 19.78 -0.73
N LYS A 330 7.50 19.54 0.27
CA LYS A 330 6.05 19.39 0.05
C LYS A 330 5.80 18.32 -1.02
N SER A 331 5.24 18.70 -2.16
CA SER A 331 4.85 17.79 -3.24
C SER A 331 5.87 17.68 -4.37
N VAL A 332 7.10 18.20 -4.23
CA VAL A 332 8.12 18.19 -5.29
C VAL A 332 9.50 17.82 -4.76
N ILE A 333 10.31 17.21 -5.62
CA ILE A 333 11.75 17.04 -5.37
C ILE A 333 12.46 18.30 -5.84
N VAL A 334 13.35 18.85 -5.01
CA VAL A 334 14.13 20.06 -5.29
C VAL A 334 15.62 19.82 -5.12
N ASP A 335 16.44 20.57 -5.86
CA ASP A 335 17.88 20.62 -5.62
C ASP A 335 18.25 21.60 -4.49
N GLY A 336 19.53 21.60 -4.09
CA GLY A 336 20.05 22.49 -3.04
C GLY A 336 19.98 24.00 -3.35
N THR A 337 19.50 24.40 -4.53
CA THR A 337 19.24 25.79 -4.91
C THR A 337 17.74 26.11 -5.04
N GLY A 338 16.86 25.12 -4.79
CA GLY A 338 15.41 25.26 -4.81
C GLY A 338 14.77 25.11 -6.20
N ASN A 339 15.49 24.57 -7.20
CA ASN A 339 14.86 24.21 -8.47
C ASN A 339 14.13 22.87 -8.31
N GLN A 340 12.93 22.76 -8.86
CA GLN A 340 12.23 21.48 -8.99
C GLN A 340 12.99 20.56 -9.97
N VAL A 341 13.22 19.31 -9.55
CA VAL A 341 13.90 18.28 -10.34
C VAL A 341 12.91 17.17 -10.68
N LEU A 342 12.86 16.77 -11.95
CA LEU A 342 12.15 15.57 -12.39
C LEU A 342 13.18 14.45 -12.62
N LEU A 343 13.08 13.39 -11.83
CA LEU A 343 13.95 12.22 -11.93
C LEU A 343 13.30 11.19 -12.87
N ARG A 344 13.78 11.06 -14.11
CA ARG A 344 13.28 10.10 -15.11
C ARG A 344 14.40 9.19 -15.62
N GLY A 345 14.18 7.89 -15.56
CA GLY A 345 15.18 6.92 -15.95
C GLY A 345 14.72 5.48 -15.90
N VAL A 346 15.59 4.59 -15.44
CA VAL A 346 15.42 3.14 -15.55
C VAL A 346 15.86 2.41 -14.28
N ASN A 347 15.28 1.23 -14.05
CA ASN A 347 15.78 0.26 -13.09
C ASN A 347 17.01 -0.46 -13.65
N VAL A 348 17.97 -0.79 -12.77
CA VAL A 348 19.25 -1.41 -13.07
C VAL A 348 19.46 -2.59 -12.12
N ASN A 349 19.11 -3.79 -12.60
CA ASN A 349 19.08 -5.01 -11.78
C ASN A 349 20.39 -5.84 -11.79
N GLN A 350 21.47 -5.29 -12.35
CA GLN A 350 22.68 -6.07 -12.61
C GLN A 350 23.48 -6.43 -11.35
N LEU A 351 23.19 -5.79 -10.21
CA LEU A 351 23.79 -6.08 -8.91
C LEU A 351 22.88 -6.96 -8.03
N VAL A 352 21.73 -7.41 -8.52
CA VAL A 352 20.81 -8.26 -7.75
C VAL A 352 21.35 -9.69 -7.66
N ASP A 353 21.25 -10.29 -6.48
CA ASP A 353 21.59 -11.69 -6.20
C ASP A 353 20.40 -12.60 -6.53
N PHE A 354 20.18 -12.78 -7.84
CA PHE A 354 19.12 -13.64 -8.35
C PHE A 354 19.43 -15.12 -8.20
N TYR A 355 18.38 -15.89 -7.90
CA TYR A 355 18.32 -17.31 -8.15
C TYR A 355 18.61 -17.60 -9.63
N GLN A 356 19.32 -18.70 -9.89
CA GLN A 356 19.67 -19.13 -11.23
C GLN A 356 18.85 -20.37 -11.62
N PRO A 357 17.76 -20.25 -12.41
CA PRO A 357 16.90 -21.37 -12.78
C PRO A 357 17.61 -22.41 -13.64
N THR A 358 18.52 -21.97 -14.51
CA THR A 358 19.28 -22.83 -15.42
C THR A 358 20.77 -22.73 -15.12
N ALA A 359 21.36 -23.83 -14.66
CA ALA A 359 22.79 -23.90 -14.37
C ALA A 359 23.64 -23.50 -15.59
N GLY A 360 24.60 -22.61 -15.37
CA GLY A 360 25.50 -22.10 -16.41
C GLY A 360 24.95 -20.96 -17.26
N VAL A 361 23.66 -20.59 -17.11
CA VAL A 361 23.07 -19.40 -17.74
C VAL A 361 23.05 -18.26 -16.71
N PRO A 362 23.80 -17.17 -16.90
CA PRO A 362 23.86 -16.06 -15.94
C PRO A 362 22.48 -15.44 -15.67
N ALA A 363 22.19 -15.16 -14.40
CA ALA A 363 20.94 -14.51 -13.97
C ALA A 363 20.98 -12.98 -14.07
N THR A 364 22.18 -12.40 -14.15
CA THR A 364 22.39 -10.98 -14.46
C THR A 364 23.30 -10.80 -15.68
N ARG A 365 23.29 -9.59 -16.24
CA ARG A 365 24.23 -9.14 -17.27
C ARG A 365 25.29 -8.24 -16.62
N PRO A 366 26.52 -8.14 -17.14
CA PRO A 366 27.53 -7.22 -16.60
C PRO A 366 27.03 -5.77 -16.62
N LEU A 367 27.30 -4.99 -15.57
CA LEU A 367 27.10 -3.54 -15.53
C LEU A 367 28.41 -2.82 -15.85
N THR A 368 28.37 -1.81 -16.72
CA THR A 368 29.55 -1.10 -17.20
C THR A 368 29.32 0.40 -17.27
N GLU A 369 30.40 1.18 -17.35
CA GLU A 369 30.31 2.64 -17.57
C GLU A 369 29.55 3.00 -18.85
N THR A 370 29.68 2.19 -19.90
CA THR A 370 28.97 2.38 -21.18
C THR A 370 27.46 2.36 -20.99
N ASP A 371 26.94 1.53 -20.08
CA ASP A 371 25.50 1.51 -19.78
C ASP A 371 24.99 2.88 -19.31
N PHE A 372 25.76 3.57 -18.46
CA PHE A 372 25.40 4.90 -17.96
C PHE A 372 25.54 5.98 -19.03
N ALA A 373 26.54 5.87 -19.91
CA ALA A 373 26.67 6.75 -21.06
C ALA A 373 25.48 6.58 -22.04
N ASP A 374 25.08 5.33 -22.31
CA ASP A 374 23.92 5.03 -23.15
C ASP A 374 22.62 5.55 -22.52
N MET A 375 22.41 5.34 -21.21
CA MET A 375 21.27 5.90 -20.48
C MET A 375 21.23 7.43 -20.58
N ALA A 376 22.37 8.11 -20.41
CA ALA A 376 22.47 9.56 -20.54
C ALA A 376 22.18 10.03 -21.97
N SER A 377 22.57 9.24 -22.99
CA SER A 377 22.26 9.53 -24.39
C SER A 377 20.76 9.44 -24.71
N TYR A 378 19.99 8.70 -23.92
CA TYR A 378 18.52 8.71 -23.97
C TYR A 378 17.90 9.82 -23.12
N GLY A 379 18.71 10.64 -22.45
CA GLY A 379 18.26 11.74 -21.61
C GLY A 379 17.87 11.34 -20.20
N PHE A 380 18.09 10.09 -19.79
CA PHE A 380 17.83 9.67 -18.41
C PHE A 380 18.74 10.41 -17.44
N ASN A 381 18.20 10.80 -16.29
CA ASN A 381 18.94 11.50 -15.23
C ASN A 381 18.86 10.80 -13.87
N VAL A 382 18.29 9.60 -13.81
CA VAL A 382 18.27 8.77 -12.60
C VAL A 382 18.38 7.29 -12.96
N VAL A 383 18.98 6.50 -12.08
CA VAL A 383 18.83 5.04 -12.05
C VAL A 383 18.28 4.63 -10.69
N ARG A 384 17.35 3.68 -10.69
CA ARG A 384 17.02 2.88 -9.50
C ARG A 384 17.93 1.67 -9.53
N LEU A 385 19.00 1.72 -8.74
CA LEU A 385 20.02 0.67 -8.68
C LEU A 385 19.53 -0.40 -7.70
N ASN A 386 19.11 -1.54 -8.24
CA ASN A 386 18.54 -2.62 -7.44
C ASN A 386 19.68 -3.40 -6.77
N LEU A 387 19.66 -3.43 -5.44
CA LEU A 387 20.62 -4.10 -4.57
C LEU A 387 19.94 -5.27 -3.87
N SER A 388 20.70 -6.28 -3.44
CA SER A 388 20.16 -7.36 -2.60
C SER A 388 20.77 -7.32 -1.21
N TRP A 389 19.92 -7.47 -0.19
CA TRP A 389 20.38 -7.61 1.19
C TRP A 389 21.31 -8.81 1.34
N SER A 390 21.02 -9.92 0.64
CA SER A 390 21.85 -11.13 0.63
C SER A 390 23.27 -10.90 0.13
N ALA A 391 23.45 -10.06 -0.89
CA ALA A 391 24.75 -9.71 -1.43
C ALA A 391 25.47 -8.64 -0.57
N LEU A 392 24.70 -7.72 0.01
CA LEU A 392 25.25 -6.63 0.82
C LEU A 392 25.71 -7.12 2.19
N GLU A 393 24.94 -7.97 2.86
CA GLU A 393 25.21 -8.51 4.20
C GLU A 393 25.07 -10.05 4.22
N PRO A 394 25.97 -10.77 3.52
CA PRO A 394 25.88 -12.23 3.42
C PRO A 394 26.06 -12.94 4.77
N GLU A 395 26.80 -12.30 5.70
CA GLU A 395 26.94 -12.72 7.09
C GLU A 395 26.42 -11.59 7.99
N ARG A 396 25.56 -11.94 8.95
CA ARG A 396 24.96 -10.96 9.88
C ARG A 396 26.01 -10.04 10.51
N GLY A 397 25.78 -8.74 10.41
CA GLY A 397 26.62 -7.65 10.89
C GLY A 397 27.83 -7.33 10.02
N THR A 398 28.05 -8.03 8.90
CA THR A 398 29.25 -7.87 8.06
C THR A 398 28.87 -7.60 6.61
N LEU A 399 29.11 -6.36 6.17
CA LEU A 399 28.90 -5.98 4.78
C LEU A 399 30.01 -6.52 3.88
N ASP A 400 29.66 -7.00 2.68
CA ASP A 400 30.64 -7.48 1.71
C ASP A 400 31.39 -6.28 1.06
N PRO A 401 32.71 -6.14 1.29
CA PRO A 401 33.49 -5.05 0.70
C PRO A 401 33.57 -5.13 -0.82
N ALA A 402 33.52 -6.32 -1.43
CA ALA A 402 33.53 -6.48 -2.87
C ALA A 402 32.22 -6.00 -3.50
N TYR A 403 31.09 -6.26 -2.85
CA TYR A 403 29.80 -5.76 -3.29
C TYR A 403 29.68 -4.24 -3.12
N LEU A 404 30.15 -3.70 -1.99
CA LEU A 404 30.24 -2.24 -1.77
C LEU A 404 31.10 -1.52 -2.83
N ALA A 405 32.17 -2.17 -3.31
CA ALA A 405 33.00 -1.63 -4.38
C ALA A 405 32.22 -1.56 -5.71
N GLN A 406 31.42 -2.59 -6.04
CA GLN A 406 30.56 -2.57 -7.24
C GLN A 406 29.50 -1.46 -7.19
N ILE A 407 28.90 -1.24 -6.01
CA ILE A 407 27.96 -0.12 -5.79
C ILE A 407 28.69 1.21 -6.01
N SER A 408 29.90 1.36 -5.46
CA SER A 408 30.71 2.57 -5.60
C SER A 408 31.09 2.85 -7.06
N ASP A 409 31.48 1.82 -7.81
CA ASP A 409 31.77 1.93 -9.24
C ASP A 409 30.54 2.39 -10.03
N ALA A 410 29.36 1.81 -9.76
CA ALA A 410 28.11 2.20 -10.38
C ALA A 410 27.73 3.66 -10.09
N VAL A 411 27.88 4.12 -8.84
CA VAL A 411 27.63 5.53 -8.45
C VAL A 411 28.59 6.48 -9.16
N GLU A 412 29.88 6.12 -9.26
CA GLU A 412 30.87 6.95 -9.95
C GLU A 412 30.62 7.02 -11.46
N TRP A 413 30.19 5.91 -12.09
CA TRP A 413 29.77 5.91 -13.49
C TRP A 413 28.51 6.75 -13.73
N ALA A 414 27.50 6.63 -12.85
CA ALA A 414 26.29 7.45 -12.91
C ALA A 414 26.61 8.94 -12.79
N LYS A 415 27.41 9.30 -11.77
CA LYS A 415 27.87 10.67 -11.51
C LYS A 415 28.59 11.30 -12.69
N ARG A 416 29.53 10.59 -13.32
CA ARG A 416 30.25 11.07 -14.51
C ARG A 416 29.33 11.37 -15.69
N ASN A 417 28.17 10.71 -15.75
CA ASN A 417 27.16 10.89 -16.78
C ASN A 417 25.99 11.80 -16.34
N GLY A 418 26.07 12.44 -15.16
CA GLY A 418 25.03 13.33 -14.66
C GLY A 418 23.72 12.62 -14.30
N ILE A 419 23.82 11.34 -13.92
CA ILE A 419 22.71 10.47 -13.53
C ILE A 419 22.72 10.32 -12.01
N TYR A 420 21.58 10.61 -11.36
CA TYR A 420 21.38 10.34 -9.94
C TYR A 420 21.19 8.84 -9.69
N THR A 421 21.56 8.37 -8.50
CA THR A 421 21.33 6.98 -8.07
C THR A 421 20.34 6.95 -6.91
N VAL A 422 19.27 6.19 -7.05
CA VAL A 422 18.42 5.73 -5.94
C VAL A 422 18.85 4.30 -5.63
N PHE A 423 19.32 4.05 -4.41
CA PHE A 423 19.59 2.68 -3.97
C PHE A 423 18.29 2.02 -3.57
N ASP A 424 17.99 0.89 -4.16
CA ASP A 424 16.80 0.12 -3.87
C ASP A 424 17.20 -1.20 -3.21
N MET A 425 16.69 -1.46 -1.99
CA MET A 425 16.80 -2.77 -1.37
C MET A 425 15.78 -3.72 -1.99
N HIS A 426 16.18 -4.28 -3.12
CA HIS A 426 15.36 -5.10 -3.98
C HIS A 426 15.13 -6.48 -3.39
N GLN A 427 13.91 -6.97 -3.57
CA GLN A 427 13.51 -8.33 -3.27
C GLN A 427 12.31 -8.69 -4.14
N ASP A 428 12.22 -9.95 -4.52
CA ASP A 428 11.02 -10.59 -5.01
C ASP A 428 10.82 -11.91 -4.27
N GLY A 429 9.60 -12.20 -3.82
CA GLY A 429 9.32 -13.46 -3.12
C GLY A 429 10.23 -13.72 -1.90
N TRP A 430 10.77 -12.66 -1.29
CA TRP A 430 11.66 -12.58 -0.12
C TRP A 430 13.11 -13.05 -0.30
N TRP A 431 13.40 -14.16 -0.99
CA TRP A 431 14.78 -14.68 -1.12
C TRP A 431 15.01 -15.57 -2.34
N ASN A 432 16.28 -15.83 -2.65
CA ASN A 432 16.74 -16.60 -3.81
C ASN A 432 16.65 -18.14 -3.68
N GLY A 433 15.98 -18.69 -2.67
CA GLY A 433 15.83 -20.14 -2.49
C GLY A 433 14.57 -20.72 -3.16
N PRO A 434 14.71 -21.75 -4.02
CA PRO A 434 13.57 -22.41 -4.68
C PRO A 434 12.86 -23.41 -3.76
N THR A 435 11.77 -23.99 -4.25
CA THR A 435 11.19 -25.19 -3.64
C THR A 435 12.24 -26.30 -3.54
N GLY A 436 12.46 -26.82 -2.32
CA GLY A 436 13.40 -27.92 -2.10
C GLY A 436 12.98 -29.20 -2.85
N GLN A 437 13.95 -29.97 -3.35
CA GLN A 437 13.70 -31.14 -4.22
C GLN A 437 12.80 -32.22 -3.57
N ASP A 438 12.88 -32.37 -2.25
CA ASP A 438 12.07 -33.34 -1.49
C ASP A 438 10.75 -32.76 -0.95
N SER A 439 10.45 -31.49 -1.26
CA SER A 439 9.23 -30.82 -0.80
C SER A 439 8.05 -31.12 -1.72
N THR A 440 6.89 -31.42 -1.13
CA THR A 440 5.64 -31.59 -1.87
C THR A 440 4.71 -30.41 -1.61
N CYS A 441 4.29 -29.75 -2.69
CA CYS A 441 3.31 -28.67 -2.61
C CYS A 441 1.91 -29.24 -2.36
N ARG A 442 1.13 -28.51 -1.55
CA ARG A 442 -0.25 -28.91 -1.23
C ARG A 442 -1.14 -28.72 -2.45
N PRO A 443 -2.28 -29.45 -2.55
CA PRO A 443 -3.26 -29.21 -3.61
C PRO A 443 -3.64 -27.73 -3.70
N GLY A 444 -3.58 -27.17 -4.91
CA GLY A 444 -3.84 -25.74 -5.15
C GLY A 444 -2.59 -24.85 -5.11
N THR A 445 -1.43 -25.38 -4.71
CA THR A 445 -0.13 -24.70 -4.78
C THR A 445 0.83 -25.46 -5.68
N GLU A 446 1.85 -24.79 -6.19
CA GLU A 446 2.85 -25.37 -7.09
C GLU A 446 4.28 -25.01 -6.67
N PRO A 447 5.29 -25.80 -7.08
CA PRO A 447 6.68 -25.43 -6.87
C PRO A 447 6.99 -24.06 -7.48
N MET A 448 7.87 -23.31 -6.84
CA MET A 448 8.32 -22.01 -7.30
C MET A 448 9.84 -21.95 -7.34
N TRP A 449 10.36 -21.09 -8.20
CA TRP A 449 11.78 -20.75 -8.21
C TRP A 449 12.16 -19.94 -6.97
N GLY A 450 13.47 -19.82 -6.77
CA GLY A 450 13.98 -18.72 -5.98
C GLY A 450 13.88 -17.43 -6.80
N TYR A 451 13.99 -16.31 -6.11
CA TYR A 451 14.04 -14.99 -6.72
C TYR A 451 15.24 -14.24 -6.15
N ASP A 452 15.06 -13.30 -5.22
CA ASP A 452 16.14 -12.47 -4.70
C ASP A 452 15.71 -11.75 -3.40
N GLY A 453 16.64 -11.09 -2.74
CA GLY A 453 16.35 -10.23 -1.60
C GLY A 453 17.16 -10.57 -0.35
N ALA A 454 16.50 -11.19 0.64
CA ALA A 454 17.04 -11.43 1.96
C ALA A 454 18.09 -12.57 1.99
N PRO A 455 19.13 -12.47 2.84
CA PRO A 455 20.06 -13.56 3.08
C PRO A 455 19.38 -14.75 3.77
N GLU A 456 20.00 -15.92 3.65
CA GLU A 456 19.51 -17.15 4.29
C GLU A 456 19.37 -17.00 5.80
N TRP A 457 20.33 -16.34 6.47
CA TRP A 457 20.31 -16.14 7.93
C TRP A 457 19.13 -15.27 8.41
N ALA A 458 18.56 -14.45 7.53
CA ALA A 458 17.38 -13.62 7.81
C ALA A 458 16.06 -14.25 7.32
N THR A 459 16.11 -15.44 6.73
CA THR A 459 14.95 -16.09 6.11
C THR A 459 14.32 -17.12 7.04
N ILE A 460 13.37 -16.65 7.87
CA ILE A 460 12.68 -17.49 8.87
C ILE A 460 11.29 -17.88 8.36
N THR A 461 11.17 -19.11 7.85
CA THR A 461 9.90 -19.63 7.27
C THR A 461 9.13 -20.54 8.23
N ASP A 462 9.69 -20.87 9.39
CA ASP A 462 9.13 -21.83 10.36
C ASP A 462 8.75 -23.20 9.73
N GLY A 463 9.39 -23.58 8.63
CA GLY A 463 9.07 -24.81 7.90
C GLY A 463 7.79 -24.74 7.05
N ALA A 464 7.25 -23.54 6.80
CA ALA A 464 6.24 -23.36 5.77
C ALA A 464 6.77 -23.85 4.41
N PRO A 465 5.94 -24.53 3.60
CA PRO A 465 6.33 -25.02 2.30
C PRO A 465 6.63 -23.86 1.35
N ARG A 466 7.80 -23.91 0.72
CA ARG A 466 8.20 -22.98 -0.34
C ARG A 466 7.48 -23.33 -1.62
N CYS A 467 6.21 -22.94 -1.71
CA CYS A 467 5.34 -23.13 -2.87
C CYS A 467 4.65 -21.79 -3.17
N GLN A 468 4.15 -21.63 -4.38
CA GLN A 468 3.37 -20.46 -4.78
C GLN A 468 1.89 -20.81 -4.96
N PHE A 469 1.03 -19.82 -4.75
CA PHE A 469 -0.41 -19.89 -4.98
C PHE A 469 -0.77 -18.78 -5.97
N THR A 470 -0.97 -19.12 -7.25
CA THR A 470 -1.33 -18.14 -8.30
C THR A 470 -0.30 -17.03 -8.58
N GLY A 471 0.85 -17.03 -7.91
CA GLY A 471 1.95 -16.07 -8.12
C GLY A 471 2.99 -16.13 -6.99
N ARG A 472 4.22 -15.67 -7.27
CA ARG A 472 5.39 -15.78 -6.37
C ARG A 472 5.17 -15.11 -5.02
N ASP A 473 4.45 -13.99 -5.00
CA ASP A 473 4.22 -13.15 -3.81
C ASP A 473 3.08 -13.66 -2.94
N ILE A 474 2.36 -14.68 -3.40
CA ILE A 474 1.34 -15.39 -2.61
C ILE A 474 1.91 -16.78 -2.28
N SER A 475 2.96 -16.78 -1.46
CA SER A 475 3.70 -17.98 -1.04
C SER A 475 3.58 -18.19 0.46
N PRO A 476 3.20 -19.38 0.96
CA PRO A 476 3.15 -19.65 2.39
C PRO A 476 4.48 -19.37 3.11
N ALA A 477 5.60 -19.76 2.51
CA ALA A 477 6.92 -19.54 3.09
C ALA A 477 7.37 -18.07 2.97
N GLY A 478 7.11 -17.42 1.83
CA GLY A 478 7.40 -15.99 1.66
C GLY A 478 6.61 -15.13 2.65
N ASN A 479 5.31 -15.38 2.77
CA ASN A 479 4.46 -14.65 3.72
C ASN A 479 4.86 -14.90 5.16
N ARG A 480 5.28 -16.13 5.51
CA ARG A 480 5.81 -16.40 6.84
C ARG A 480 7.14 -15.69 7.09
N ALA A 481 8.03 -15.60 6.11
CA ALA A 481 9.28 -14.86 6.24
C ALA A 481 9.03 -13.36 6.45
N PHE A 482 8.15 -12.76 5.64
CA PHE A 482 7.70 -11.38 5.86
C PHE A 482 7.06 -11.19 7.23
N GLN A 483 6.24 -12.13 7.69
CA GLN A 483 5.63 -12.06 9.01
C GLN A 483 6.68 -12.07 10.12
N ASN A 484 7.69 -12.95 10.04
CA ASN A 484 8.82 -12.95 10.98
C ASN A 484 9.60 -11.62 10.94
N PHE A 485 9.80 -11.05 9.75
CA PHE A 485 10.42 -9.74 9.59
C PHE A 485 9.62 -8.63 10.24
N TYR A 486 8.32 -8.51 9.95
CA TYR A 486 7.48 -7.46 10.53
C TYR A 486 7.39 -7.53 12.06
N PHE A 487 7.46 -8.73 12.64
CA PHE A 487 7.50 -8.91 14.09
C PHE A 487 8.91 -8.95 14.68
N ASN A 488 9.92 -8.65 13.86
CA ASN A 488 11.34 -8.56 14.23
C ASN A 488 11.85 -9.81 14.97
N THR A 489 11.41 -11.01 14.55
CA THR A 489 11.92 -12.28 15.08
C THR A 489 13.44 -12.32 14.88
N ASP A 490 14.19 -12.71 15.91
CA ASP A 490 15.66 -12.74 15.92
C ASP A 490 16.34 -11.43 15.49
N ASP A 491 15.64 -10.31 15.69
CA ASP A 491 16.07 -8.95 15.34
C ASP A 491 16.38 -8.72 13.84
N ILE A 492 15.78 -9.50 12.93
CA ILE A 492 16.08 -9.42 11.49
C ILE A 492 15.64 -8.10 10.85
N GLN A 493 14.56 -7.47 11.31
CA GLN A 493 14.13 -6.15 10.81
C GLN A 493 15.07 -5.05 11.29
N THR A 494 15.52 -5.15 12.54
CA THR A 494 16.53 -4.25 13.10
C THR A 494 17.84 -4.39 12.33
N ALA A 495 18.26 -5.61 11.99
CA ALA A 495 19.48 -5.84 11.23
C ALA A 495 19.43 -5.19 9.83
N LEU A 496 18.31 -5.30 9.10
CA LEU A 496 18.18 -4.59 7.82
C LEU A 496 18.23 -3.06 7.99
N ALA A 497 17.60 -2.52 9.03
CA ALA A 497 17.68 -1.09 9.33
C ALA A 497 19.11 -0.63 9.67
N GLU A 498 19.89 -1.45 10.40
CA GLU A 498 21.29 -1.21 10.69
C GLU A 498 22.15 -1.24 9.40
N THR A 499 21.90 -2.21 8.52
CA THR A 499 22.55 -2.29 7.21
C THR A 499 22.28 -1.05 6.36
N TRP A 500 21.05 -0.53 6.38
CA TRP A 500 20.74 0.78 5.80
C TRP A 500 21.55 1.92 6.41
N GLY A 501 21.71 1.94 7.74
CA GLY A 501 22.54 2.92 8.44
C GLY A 501 24.00 2.88 7.98
N VAL A 502 24.59 1.70 7.83
CA VAL A 502 25.98 1.54 7.37
C VAL A 502 26.15 1.96 5.90
N LEU A 503 25.25 1.51 5.02
CA LEU A 503 25.28 1.89 3.60
C LEU A 503 25.10 3.40 3.43
N ALA A 504 24.11 3.99 4.10
CA ALA A 504 23.86 5.42 4.04
C ALA A 504 25.01 6.25 4.61
N GLY A 505 25.64 5.79 5.70
CA GLY A 505 26.84 6.40 6.26
C GLY A 505 28.02 6.40 5.30
N THR A 506 28.15 5.36 4.47
CA THR A 506 29.19 5.24 3.44
C THR A 506 29.04 6.29 2.34
N PHE A 507 27.80 6.58 1.93
CA PHE A 507 27.48 7.51 0.84
C PHE A 507 26.96 8.88 1.30
N ARG A 508 26.97 9.19 2.59
CA ARG A 508 26.36 10.41 3.16
C ARG A 508 26.83 11.73 2.53
N ASP A 509 28.05 11.75 2.01
CA ASP A 509 28.70 12.94 1.42
C ASP A 509 28.61 12.97 -0.12
N GLU A 510 27.92 12.00 -0.75
CA GLU A 510 27.75 11.92 -2.20
C GLU A 510 26.39 12.49 -2.65
N PRO A 511 26.34 13.70 -3.25
CA PRO A 511 25.10 14.34 -3.68
C PRO A 511 24.43 13.67 -4.90
N MET A 512 25.16 12.87 -5.69
CA MET A 512 24.57 12.13 -6.80
C MET A 512 23.81 10.88 -6.34
N VAL A 513 23.92 10.48 -5.06
CA VAL A 513 22.95 9.57 -4.45
C VAL A 513 21.71 10.39 -4.10
N ALA A 514 20.63 10.21 -4.88
CA ALA A 514 19.37 10.90 -4.64
C ALA A 514 18.70 10.42 -3.34
N GLY A 515 18.79 9.13 -3.04
CA GLY A 515 18.20 8.56 -1.85
C GLY A 515 18.21 7.04 -1.75
N PHE A 516 17.46 6.57 -0.76
CA PHE A 516 17.38 5.17 -0.34
C PHE A 516 15.91 4.71 -0.39
N ASP A 517 15.60 3.77 -1.28
CA ASP A 517 14.31 3.10 -1.42
C ASP A 517 14.30 1.84 -0.55
N LEU A 518 13.57 1.91 0.56
CA LEU A 518 13.88 1.13 1.75
C LEU A 518 13.65 -0.38 1.60
N LEU A 519 12.66 -0.78 0.81
CA LEU A 519 12.31 -2.16 0.54
C LEU A 519 11.36 -2.21 -0.65
N ASN A 520 11.80 -2.87 -1.73
CA ASN A 520 11.00 -3.12 -2.93
C ASN A 520 9.75 -3.95 -2.62
N GLU A 521 8.60 -3.51 -3.12
CA GLU A 521 7.30 -4.18 -3.07
C GLU A 521 7.06 -5.04 -1.81
N PRO A 522 7.03 -4.42 -0.60
CA PRO A 522 6.93 -5.16 0.65
C PRO A 522 5.78 -6.16 0.65
N GLY A 523 6.09 -7.44 0.87
CA GLY A 523 5.11 -8.52 0.90
C GLY A 523 4.10 -8.36 2.04
N PHE A 524 2.90 -8.91 1.85
CA PHE A 524 1.78 -8.68 2.76
C PHE A 524 1.78 -9.53 4.04
N GLY A 525 2.70 -10.50 4.16
CA GLY A 525 2.76 -11.40 5.31
C GLY A 525 1.49 -12.25 5.48
N GLU A 526 1.14 -12.59 6.73
CA GLU A 526 -0.04 -13.40 7.04
C GLU A 526 -1.17 -12.58 7.70
N SER A 527 -0.91 -11.32 8.05
CA SER A 527 -1.78 -10.51 8.91
C SER A 527 -2.14 -9.14 8.34
N ALA A 528 -2.19 -9.00 7.01
CA ALA A 528 -2.61 -7.75 6.39
C ALA A 528 -3.97 -7.27 6.96
N PRO A 529 -4.10 -5.98 7.33
CA PRO A 529 -3.20 -4.87 7.02
C PRO A 529 -2.26 -4.51 8.18
N VAL A 530 -2.20 -5.32 9.24
CA VAL A 530 -1.26 -5.07 10.35
C VAL A 530 0.17 -5.00 9.82
N THR A 531 0.52 -5.93 8.94
CA THR A 531 1.81 -6.01 8.26
C THR A 531 1.98 -4.91 7.21
N THR A 532 1.03 -4.75 6.29
CA THR A 532 1.15 -3.84 5.13
C THR A 532 1.02 -2.35 5.44
N SER A 533 0.55 -1.99 6.64
CA SER A 533 0.41 -0.60 7.07
C SER A 533 1.19 -0.30 8.35
N HIS A 534 0.80 -0.91 9.47
CA HIS A 534 1.34 -0.54 10.78
C HIS A 534 2.80 -1.00 10.97
N GLN A 535 3.08 -2.28 10.74
CA GLN A 535 4.43 -2.83 10.92
C GLN A 535 5.38 -2.34 9.81
N LEU A 536 4.90 -2.21 8.57
CA LEU A 536 5.69 -1.61 7.49
C LEU A 536 6.12 -0.17 7.83
N GLY A 537 5.20 0.65 8.35
CA GLY A 537 5.53 1.99 8.85
C GLY A 537 6.56 1.96 9.99
N GLY A 538 6.45 0.99 10.91
CA GLY A 538 7.43 0.79 11.98
C GLY A 538 8.84 0.45 11.47
N PHE A 539 8.94 -0.40 10.45
CA PHE A 539 10.20 -0.69 9.77
C PHE A 539 10.79 0.56 9.13
N TYR A 540 9.99 1.29 8.33
CA TYR A 540 10.45 2.51 7.69
C TYR A 540 10.91 3.57 8.69
N ALA A 541 10.19 3.74 9.80
CA ALA A 541 10.62 4.65 10.87
C ALA A 541 11.99 4.26 11.45
N THR A 542 12.21 2.97 11.67
CA THR A 542 13.46 2.42 12.21
C THR A 542 14.62 2.61 11.23
N ALA A 543 14.42 2.28 9.95
CA ALA A 543 15.43 2.46 8.90
C ALA A 543 15.77 3.95 8.69
N ILE A 544 14.77 4.84 8.64
CA ILE A 544 14.98 6.29 8.60
C ILE A 544 15.83 6.76 9.78
N ALA A 545 15.53 6.29 11.00
CA ALA A 545 16.29 6.67 12.18
C ALA A 545 17.77 6.25 12.07
N GLN A 546 18.06 5.04 11.56
CA GLN A 546 19.43 4.56 11.35
C GLN A 546 20.16 5.38 10.27
N ILE A 547 19.51 5.66 9.14
CA ILE A 547 20.05 6.50 8.06
C ILE A 547 20.40 7.90 8.58
N ARG A 548 19.50 8.52 9.36
CA ARG A 548 19.75 9.85 9.94
C ARG A 548 20.80 9.83 11.04
N ALA A 549 20.87 8.78 11.86
CA ALA A 549 21.92 8.60 12.85
C ALA A 549 23.32 8.49 12.22
N ALA A 550 23.41 7.90 11.01
CA ALA A 550 24.64 7.86 10.22
C ALA A 550 25.02 9.22 9.59
N GLY A 551 24.14 10.23 9.68
CA GLY A 551 24.36 11.58 9.17
C GLY A 551 24.04 11.76 7.69
N ALA A 552 23.32 10.81 7.07
CA ALA A 552 22.98 10.86 5.64
C ALA A 552 21.80 11.81 5.37
N PRO A 553 21.98 12.90 4.60
CA PRO A 553 20.95 13.91 4.34
C PRO A 553 20.04 13.59 3.14
N GLN A 554 20.29 12.49 2.42
CA GLN A 554 19.57 12.12 1.19
C GLN A 554 18.09 11.79 1.44
N ILE A 555 17.29 11.78 0.37
CA ILE A 555 15.87 11.43 0.41
C ILE A 555 15.71 9.97 0.85
N VAL A 556 14.62 9.66 1.55
CA VAL A 556 14.19 8.27 1.77
C VAL A 556 12.92 8.02 0.96
N PHE A 557 12.95 7.02 0.09
CA PHE A 557 11.82 6.58 -0.70
C PHE A 557 11.09 5.47 0.07
N VAL A 558 9.76 5.56 0.14
CA VAL A 558 8.91 4.62 0.88
C VAL A 558 7.81 4.09 -0.04
N GLU A 559 7.64 2.77 -0.04
CA GLU A 559 6.70 2.08 -0.91
C GLU A 559 5.42 1.65 -0.15
N PRO A 560 4.26 1.56 -0.81
CA PRO A 560 3.15 0.76 -0.30
C PRO A 560 3.46 -0.75 -0.44
N SER A 561 2.61 -1.63 0.12
CA SER A 561 2.83 -3.07 -0.06
C SER A 561 2.60 -3.52 -1.51
N ILE A 562 3.00 -4.76 -1.82
CA ILE A 562 2.78 -5.46 -3.12
C ILE A 562 1.31 -5.42 -3.59
N PHE A 563 0.33 -5.19 -2.71
CA PHE A 563 -1.06 -4.97 -3.13
C PHE A 563 -1.22 -3.79 -4.08
N TRP A 564 -0.37 -2.76 -4.00
CA TRP A 564 -0.43 -1.65 -4.93
C TRP A 564 -0.12 -2.10 -6.37
N SER A 565 0.93 -2.90 -6.54
CA SER A 565 1.34 -3.45 -7.84
C SER A 565 0.34 -4.47 -8.38
N GLY A 566 -0.20 -5.34 -7.51
CA GLY A 566 -1.14 -6.39 -7.89
C GLY A 566 -2.60 -5.94 -8.08
N LEU A 567 -3.06 -4.94 -7.32
CA LEU A 567 -4.46 -4.48 -7.30
C LEU A 567 -4.66 -3.07 -7.88
N GLY A 568 -3.57 -2.32 -8.10
CA GLY A 568 -3.61 -0.91 -8.48
C GLY A 568 -3.95 0.04 -7.32
N VAL A 569 -4.10 -0.47 -6.10
CA VAL A 569 -4.43 0.33 -4.91
C VAL A 569 -4.01 -0.39 -3.63
N ASP A 570 -3.48 0.38 -2.68
CA ASP A 570 -3.26 -0.03 -1.30
C ASP A 570 -3.38 1.20 -0.39
N THR A 571 -3.49 1.01 0.91
CA THR A 571 -3.40 2.12 1.88
C THR A 571 -1.96 2.54 2.17
N GLY A 572 -1.00 1.64 2.00
CA GLY A 572 0.39 1.87 2.39
C GLY A 572 0.57 2.03 3.92
N PRO A 573 1.76 2.49 4.36
CA PRO A 573 2.03 2.86 5.75
C PRO A 573 1.05 3.89 6.34
N THR A 574 0.89 3.93 7.65
CA THR A 574 0.06 4.97 8.29
C THR A 574 0.71 6.34 8.14
N HIS A 575 -0.05 7.40 7.81
CA HIS A 575 0.49 8.74 7.47
C HIS A 575 1.47 9.38 8.48
N ASP A 576 1.43 8.95 9.74
CA ASP A 576 2.20 9.45 10.87
C ASP A 576 3.34 8.50 11.30
N PHE A 577 3.69 7.52 10.47
CA PHE A 577 4.75 6.56 10.79
C PHE A 577 6.11 7.21 11.08
N THR A 578 6.37 8.40 10.54
CA THR A 578 7.63 9.13 10.76
C THR A 578 7.42 10.65 10.90
N GLY A 579 8.32 11.29 11.65
CA GLY A 579 8.45 12.74 11.71
C GLY A 579 9.36 13.33 10.63
N ASP A 580 10.10 12.50 9.89
CA ASP A 580 10.97 12.95 8.80
C ASP A 580 10.12 13.46 7.63
N ARG A 581 10.45 14.65 7.13
CA ARG A 581 9.78 15.29 6.00
C ARG A 581 10.54 15.14 4.69
N ASN A 582 11.76 14.63 4.73
CA ASN A 582 12.58 14.35 3.55
C ASN A 582 12.32 12.94 3.02
N ILE A 583 11.04 12.62 2.82
CA ILE A 583 10.57 11.35 2.27
C ILE A 583 9.89 11.56 0.92
N VAL A 584 9.94 10.54 0.06
CA VAL A 584 9.20 10.48 -1.21
C VAL A 584 8.36 9.21 -1.21
N PHE A 585 7.08 9.33 -1.59
CA PHE A 585 6.23 8.17 -1.78
C PHE A 585 6.52 7.54 -3.14
N SER A 586 6.91 6.26 -3.15
CA SER A 586 7.49 5.53 -4.28
C SER A 586 6.65 4.32 -4.72
N PRO A 587 5.35 4.47 -5.06
CA PRO A 587 4.57 3.32 -5.52
C PRO A 587 4.97 2.87 -6.93
N HIS A 588 4.65 1.61 -7.27
CA HIS A 588 4.81 1.10 -8.63
C HIS A 588 3.51 1.20 -9.42
N LEU A 589 3.54 1.91 -10.54
CA LEU A 589 2.34 2.29 -11.29
C LEU A 589 2.03 1.27 -12.41
N TYR A 590 1.73 0.03 -11.99
CA TYR A 590 1.49 -1.12 -12.87
C TYR A 590 0.03 -1.34 -13.33
N ALA A 591 -0.88 -0.41 -13.05
CA ALA A 591 -2.28 -0.53 -13.50
C ALA A 591 -2.36 -0.82 -15.01
N GLU A 592 -3.22 -1.79 -15.36
CA GLU A 592 -3.38 -2.28 -16.73
C GLU A 592 -2.13 -2.97 -17.33
N SER A 593 -1.16 -3.37 -16.51
CA SER A 593 0.04 -4.11 -16.96
C SER A 593 0.09 -5.52 -16.39
N ILE A 594 0.45 -5.65 -15.11
CA ILE A 594 0.61 -6.92 -14.38
C ILE A 594 -0.35 -7.05 -13.20
N THR A 595 -1.36 -6.18 -13.14
CA THR A 595 -2.41 -6.27 -12.13
C THR A 595 -3.24 -7.54 -12.33
N MET A 596 -3.80 -8.07 -11.25
CA MET A 596 -4.59 -9.31 -11.25
C MET A 596 -5.75 -9.30 -12.26
N ASP A 597 -6.30 -8.12 -12.60
CA ASP A 597 -7.33 -8.01 -13.64
C ASP A 597 -6.82 -8.41 -15.03
N ARG A 598 -5.55 -8.12 -15.35
CA ARG A 598 -4.92 -8.49 -16.61
C ARG A 598 -4.74 -9.99 -16.72
N ASP A 599 -4.25 -10.62 -15.64
CA ASP A 599 -4.10 -12.08 -15.60
C ASP A 599 -5.44 -12.81 -15.71
N LEU A 600 -6.50 -12.24 -15.13
CA LEU A 600 -7.86 -12.78 -15.18
C LEU A 600 -8.62 -12.41 -16.47
N GLY A 601 -8.08 -11.51 -17.30
CA GLY A 601 -8.75 -11.02 -18.51
C GLY A 601 -10.06 -10.27 -18.23
N ILE A 602 -10.18 -9.64 -17.07
CA ILE A 602 -11.36 -8.85 -16.66
C ILE A 602 -11.10 -7.34 -16.87
N PRO A 603 -12.15 -6.49 -16.85
CA PRO A 603 -11.96 -5.04 -16.91
C PRO A 603 -11.01 -4.54 -15.80
N PRO A 604 -10.20 -3.50 -16.06
CA PRO A 604 -9.23 -2.98 -15.09
C PRO A 604 -9.84 -2.70 -13.72
N MET A 605 -9.21 -3.21 -12.66
CA MET A 605 -9.61 -2.88 -11.29
C MET A 605 -9.46 -1.38 -11.03
N VAL A 606 -8.34 -0.84 -11.50
CA VAL A 606 -7.99 0.58 -11.48
C VAL A 606 -7.37 0.88 -12.84
N ALA A 607 -7.86 1.90 -13.55
CA ALA A 607 -7.25 2.34 -14.80
C ALA A 607 -5.94 3.08 -14.53
N LEU A 608 -5.08 3.13 -15.56
CA LEU A 608 -3.77 3.79 -15.50
C LEU A 608 -3.87 5.21 -14.94
N GLU A 609 -4.71 6.06 -15.54
CA GLU A 609 -4.84 7.47 -15.16
C GLU A 609 -5.39 7.62 -13.73
N ARG A 610 -6.25 6.69 -13.31
CA ARG A 610 -6.79 6.65 -11.95
C ARG A 610 -5.70 6.32 -10.94
N GLN A 611 -4.80 5.37 -11.22
CA GLN A 611 -3.73 4.99 -10.31
C GLN A 611 -2.79 6.16 -9.98
N PHE A 612 -2.48 7.02 -10.96
CA PHE A 612 -1.73 8.26 -10.71
C PHE A 612 -2.43 9.18 -9.70
N MET A 613 -3.75 9.36 -9.84
CA MET A 613 -4.53 10.16 -8.90
C MET A 613 -4.58 9.53 -7.50
N LEU A 614 -4.61 8.20 -7.41
CA LEU A 614 -4.55 7.49 -6.14
C LEU A 614 -3.18 7.64 -5.48
N GLY A 615 -2.09 7.50 -6.25
CA GLY A 615 -0.72 7.72 -5.79
C GLY A 615 -0.51 9.14 -5.27
N GLN A 616 -0.95 10.15 -6.03
CA GLN A 616 -0.83 11.55 -5.61
C GLN A 616 -1.58 11.82 -4.32
N ARG A 617 -2.75 11.23 -4.13
CA ARG A 617 -3.54 11.38 -2.90
C ARG A 617 -2.80 10.86 -1.67
N VAL A 618 -2.20 9.67 -1.78
CA VAL A 618 -1.42 9.10 -0.67
C VAL A 618 -0.15 9.93 -0.42
N ALA A 619 0.53 10.39 -1.46
CA ALA A 619 1.67 11.30 -1.33
C ALA A 619 1.28 12.62 -0.62
N ASP A 620 0.12 13.19 -0.96
CA ASP A 620 -0.42 14.40 -0.32
C ASP A 620 -0.75 14.17 1.16
N GLU A 621 -1.20 12.97 1.56
CA GLU A 621 -1.44 12.61 2.97
C GLU A 621 -0.15 12.58 3.80
N TYR A 622 0.97 12.14 3.21
CA TYR A 622 2.29 12.25 3.83
C TYR A 622 2.88 13.68 3.77
N GLY A 623 2.35 14.53 2.89
CA GLY A 623 2.96 15.81 2.54
C GLY A 623 4.28 15.64 1.80
N ALA A 624 4.39 14.60 0.98
CA ALA A 624 5.59 14.17 0.27
C ALA A 624 5.42 14.24 -1.26
N PRO A 625 6.52 14.28 -2.04
CA PRO A 625 6.46 14.10 -3.48
C PRO A 625 6.06 12.66 -3.82
N LEU A 626 5.45 12.49 -4.99
CA LEU A 626 5.24 11.19 -5.63
C LEU A 626 6.39 10.95 -6.62
N TRP A 627 6.90 9.73 -6.69
CA TRP A 627 7.81 9.26 -7.72
C TRP A 627 7.46 7.80 -8.05
N SER A 628 7.45 7.39 -9.32
CA SER A 628 7.09 6.00 -9.67
C SER A 628 8.35 5.14 -9.72
N GLY A 629 8.57 4.31 -8.70
CA GLY A 629 9.76 3.45 -8.60
C GLY A 629 9.86 2.43 -9.73
N GLU A 630 8.71 1.96 -10.20
CA GLU A 630 8.61 1.06 -11.33
C GLU A 630 7.33 1.26 -12.13
N TYR A 631 7.46 0.99 -13.43
CA TYR A 631 6.37 0.75 -14.36
C TYR A 631 6.94 0.07 -15.61
N GLY A 632 6.09 -0.66 -16.33
CA GLY A 632 6.48 -1.41 -17.53
C GLY A 632 5.27 -2.10 -18.13
N TYR A 633 5.37 -2.52 -19.39
CA TYR A 633 4.27 -3.19 -20.09
C TYR A 633 4.77 -4.41 -20.89
N TRP A 634 3.98 -5.47 -20.86
CA TRP A 634 4.26 -6.74 -21.53
C TRP A 634 3.07 -7.18 -22.40
N GLY A 635 3.35 -8.07 -23.37
CA GLY A 635 2.38 -8.56 -24.35
C GLY A 635 2.70 -8.09 -25.77
N GLU A 636 1.67 -7.93 -26.59
CA GLU A 636 1.79 -7.52 -28.00
C GLU A 636 2.33 -6.08 -28.15
N ASP A 637 3.26 -5.88 -29.07
CA ASP A 637 3.99 -4.61 -29.25
C ASP A 637 3.07 -3.40 -29.42
N VAL A 638 1.98 -3.53 -30.18
CA VAL A 638 1.03 -2.43 -30.41
C VAL A 638 0.32 -2.01 -29.12
N ASP A 639 -0.04 -2.98 -28.26
CA ASP A 639 -0.69 -2.71 -26.98
C ASP A 639 0.30 -2.16 -25.94
N VAL A 640 1.53 -2.66 -25.94
CA VAL A 640 2.65 -2.13 -25.14
C VAL A 640 2.91 -0.66 -25.50
N LEU A 641 3.04 -0.34 -26.78
CA LEU A 641 3.28 1.02 -27.26
C LEU A 641 2.11 1.96 -26.94
N ALA A 642 0.87 1.51 -27.12
CA ALA A 642 -0.31 2.31 -26.79
C ALA A 642 -0.36 2.68 -25.30
N ARG A 643 -0.11 1.72 -24.42
CA ARG A 643 -0.08 1.92 -22.96
C ARG A 643 1.10 2.78 -22.52
N LEU A 644 2.29 2.56 -23.06
CA LEU A 644 3.46 3.37 -22.73
C LEU A 644 3.29 4.83 -23.15
N ASN A 645 2.65 5.10 -24.29
CA ASN A 645 2.29 6.48 -24.69
C ASN A 645 1.27 7.10 -23.71
N ARG A 646 0.24 6.35 -23.29
CA ARG A 646 -0.70 6.82 -22.26
C ARG A 646 0.01 7.13 -20.94
N TYR A 647 0.93 6.28 -20.52
CA TYR A 647 1.74 6.51 -19.32
C TYR A 647 2.56 7.78 -19.44
N ALA A 648 3.33 7.94 -20.53
CA ALA A 648 4.16 9.13 -20.77
C ALA A 648 3.33 10.43 -20.73
N ASN A 649 2.16 10.43 -21.37
CA ASN A 649 1.26 11.58 -21.36
C ASN A 649 0.74 11.88 -19.94
N THR A 650 0.39 10.84 -19.19
CA THR A 650 -0.12 10.98 -17.81
C THR A 650 0.98 11.44 -16.86
N GLU A 651 2.20 10.93 -17.03
CA GLU A 651 3.39 11.33 -16.28
C GLU A 651 3.70 12.81 -16.48
N ASP A 652 3.61 13.33 -17.72
CA ASP A 652 3.76 14.75 -18.02
C ASP A 652 2.64 15.59 -17.42
N ALA A 653 1.38 15.14 -17.55
CA ALA A 653 0.22 15.82 -16.99
C ALA A 653 0.29 15.95 -15.46
N HIS A 654 0.99 15.04 -14.78
CA HIS A 654 1.25 15.09 -13.34
C HIS A 654 2.59 15.77 -12.97
N ARG A 655 3.47 16.05 -13.95
CA ARG A 655 4.86 16.51 -13.76
C ARG A 655 5.64 15.56 -12.85
N LEU A 656 5.52 14.26 -13.13
CA LEU A 656 6.08 13.18 -12.33
C LEU A 656 7.42 12.70 -12.89
N GLY A 657 8.26 12.18 -12.00
CA GLY A 657 9.43 11.36 -12.36
C GLY A 657 9.15 9.86 -12.18
N SER A 658 9.99 9.03 -12.77
CA SER A 658 9.85 7.57 -12.70
C SER A 658 11.13 6.82 -13.04
N ALA A 659 11.17 5.52 -12.75
CA ALA A 659 12.15 4.58 -13.30
C ALA A 659 11.45 3.42 -14.04
N TYR A 660 11.70 3.28 -15.33
CA TYR A 660 11.14 2.21 -16.16
C TYR A 660 11.77 0.86 -15.81
N TRP A 661 10.96 -0.19 -15.70
CA TRP A 661 11.41 -1.57 -15.53
C TRP A 661 11.58 -2.25 -16.90
N VAL A 662 12.79 -2.57 -17.38
CA VAL A 662 14.14 -2.45 -16.79
C VAL A 662 15.18 -2.22 -17.91
N TRP A 663 16.37 -1.70 -17.58
CA TRP A 663 17.44 -1.44 -18.56
C TRP A 663 17.91 -2.70 -19.30
N LYS A 664 18.34 -3.71 -18.55
CA LYS A 664 18.81 -5.02 -19.02
C LYS A 664 18.17 -6.10 -18.19
N GLN A 665 17.89 -7.24 -18.81
CA GLN A 665 17.43 -8.45 -18.14
C GLN A 665 18.12 -9.65 -18.78
N ALA A 666 18.64 -10.56 -17.97
CA ALA A 666 19.39 -11.70 -18.46
C ALA A 666 18.46 -12.86 -18.85
N CYS A 667 18.95 -13.75 -19.71
CA CYS A 667 18.24 -14.98 -20.06
C CYS A 667 18.04 -15.95 -18.88
N GLY A 668 18.91 -15.88 -17.87
CA GLY A 668 18.81 -16.69 -16.65
C GLY A 668 18.06 -15.99 -15.51
N ASP A 669 17.49 -14.82 -15.75
CA ASP A 669 16.75 -14.06 -14.73
C ASP A 669 15.45 -14.81 -14.37
N PRO A 670 15.17 -15.07 -13.06
CA PRO A 670 14.00 -15.82 -12.63
C PRO A 670 12.67 -15.09 -12.88
N GLN A 671 12.68 -13.77 -13.06
CA GLN A 671 11.50 -12.98 -13.39
C GLN A 671 11.17 -13.05 -14.89
N ASN A 672 12.18 -13.14 -15.77
CA ASN A 672 11.97 -13.24 -17.22
C ASN A 672 11.36 -14.59 -17.63
N GLY A 673 11.58 -15.63 -16.82
CA GLY A 673 11.31 -16.99 -17.22
C GLY A 673 12.29 -17.52 -18.27
N ILE A 674 12.04 -18.74 -18.73
CA ILE A 674 12.82 -19.36 -19.80
C ILE A 674 12.20 -18.93 -21.14
N GLY A 675 12.89 -18.06 -21.86
CA GLY A 675 12.45 -17.51 -23.13
C GLY A 675 13.56 -17.42 -24.18
N PRO A 676 13.20 -17.08 -25.44
CA PRO A 676 14.18 -16.90 -26.52
C PRO A 676 14.99 -15.61 -26.36
N VAL A 677 14.53 -14.67 -25.54
CA VAL A 677 15.19 -13.38 -25.30
C VAL A 677 15.07 -12.94 -23.83
N GLY A 678 16.03 -12.14 -23.37
CA GLY A 678 15.93 -11.37 -22.11
C GLY A 678 15.09 -10.12 -22.32
N ASN A 679 13.95 -10.01 -21.64
CA ASN A 679 12.88 -9.07 -21.98
C ASN A 679 13.02 -7.67 -21.34
N ALA A 680 14.05 -6.92 -21.74
CA ALA A 680 14.35 -5.57 -21.25
C ALA A 680 14.35 -4.49 -22.34
N LEU A 681 14.79 -3.27 -22.04
CA LEU A 681 15.07 -2.25 -23.06
C LEU A 681 16.25 -2.67 -23.96
N MET A 682 17.34 -3.11 -23.33
CA MET A 682 18.52 -3.69 -23.98
C MET A 682 18.38 -5.22 -24.00
N MET A 683 17.88 -5.73 -25.12
CA MET A 683 17.52 -7.13 -25.29
C MET A 683 18.76 -8.04 -25.35
N GLN A 684 18.62 -9.26 -24.83
CA GLN A 684 19.60 -10.34 -24.98
C GLN A 684 19.00 -11.46 -25.83
N ASP A 685 19.77 -12.01 -26.77
CA ASP A 685 19.44 -13.24 -27.48
C ASP A 685 19.87 -14.45 -26.62
N CYS A 686 18.91 -15.29 -26.24
CA CYS A 686 19.18 -16.43 -25.36
C CYS A 686 19.74 -17.66 -26.07
N GLU A 687 19.66 -17.72 -27.40
CA GLU A 687 20.31 -18.77 -28.18
C GLU A 687 21.82 -18.51 -28.29
N THR A 688 22.20 -17.26 -28.53
CA THR A 688 23.61 -16.88 -28.71
C THR A 688 24.29 -16.38 -27.43
N GLY A 689 23.51 -15.92 -26.45
CA GLY A 689 23.98 -15.23 -25.24
C GLY A 689 24.42 -13.78 -25.48
N GLY A 690 24.37 -13.29 -26.73
CA GLY A 690 24.77 -11.94 -27.12
C GLY A 690 23.64 -10.92 -27.09
N ASP A 691 23.93 -9.72 -27.57
CA ASP A 691 22.93 -8.65 -27.69
C ASP A 691 21.93 -8.93 -28.81
N ALA A 692 20.66 -8.70 -28.54
CA ALA A 692 19.59 -8.60 -29.53
C ALA A 692 19.25 -7.12 -29.80
N PRO A 693 18.54 -6.79 -30.89
CA PRO A 693 18.13 -5.41 -31.15
C PRO A 693 17.36 -4.81 -29.97
N PRO A 694 17.71 -3.59 -29.52
CA PRO A 694 17.02 -2.95 -28.40
C PRO A 694 15.59 -2.55 -28.77
N LYS A 695 14.76 -2.32 -27.76
CA LYS A 695 13.37 -1.86 -27.93
C LYS A 695 13.29 -0.37 -28.31
N THR A 696 13.79 -0.04 -29.50
CA THR A 696 13.93 1.35 -29.98
C THR A 696 12.63 2.14 -30.00
N ASP A 697 11.49 1.48 -30.26
CA ASP A 697 10.17 2.12 -30.20
C ASP A 697 9.78 2.56 -28.79
N LEU A 698 10.11 1.76 -27.76
CA LEU A 698 9.88 2.15 -26.36
C LEU A 698 10.86 3.25 -25.95
N LEU A 699 12.15 3.10 -26.30
CA LEU A 699 13.18 4.09 -25.99
C LEU A 699 12.84 5.47 -26.56
N ARG A 700 12.21 5.55 -27.74
CA ARG A 700 11.74 6.82 -28.32
C ARG A 700 10.68 7.52 -27.46
N ILE A 701 9.81 6.77 -26.79
CA ILE A 701 8.78 7.32 -25.89
C ILE A 701 9.42 7.74 -24.56
N LEU A 702 10.30 6.89 -24.04
CA LEU A 702 11.00 7.12 -22.77
C LEU A 702 12.00 8.29 -22.84
N SER A 703 12.63 8.51 -24.00
CA SER A 703 13.63 9.57 -24.23
C SER A 703 13.02 10.93 -24.62
N ARG A 704 11.69 11.08 -24.55
CA ARG A 704 11.01 12.33 -24.90
C ARG A 704 11.56 13.52 -24.10
N ALA A 705 11.45 14.71 -24.67
CA ALA A 705 11.93 15.95 -24.07
C ALA A 705 11.27 16.19 -22.69
N TYR A 706 12.03 16.69 -21.72
CA TYR A 706 11.50 17.04 -20.39
C TYR A 706 12.45 17.99 -19.63
N PRO A 707 11.94 18.81 -18.70
CA PRO A 707 12.79 19.59 -17.80
C PRO A 707 13.45 18.66 -16.77
N ARG A 708 14.78 18.54 -16.82
CA ARG A 708 15.58 17.88 -15.78
C ARG A 708 15.61 18.73 -14.51
N SER A 709 15.70 20.05 -14.65
CA SER A 709 15.62 21.01 -13.56
C SER A 709 14.86 22.27 -14.00
N ALA A 710 14.05 22.82 -13.10
CA ALA A 710 13.15 23.94 -13.35
C ALA A 710 13.06 24.88 -12.14
N PRO A 711 13.42 26.17 -12.26
CA PRO A 711 13.32 27.11 -11.14
C PRO A 711 11.89 27.24 -10.60
N GLY A 712 11.72 27.08 -9.28
CA GLY A 712 10.42 27.14 -8.63
C GLY A 712 9.57 25.90 -8.90
N ARG A 713 8.34 26.08 -9.38
CA ARG A 713 7.37 24.99 -9.61
C ARG A 713 6.87 24.97 -11.04
N LEU A 714 6.89 23.79 -11.65
CA LEU A 714 6.23 23.53 -12.92
C LEU A 714 4.71 23.54 -12.75
N THR A 715 4.01 24.24 -13.64
CA THR A 715 2.55 24.31 -13.68
C THR A 715 1.96 23.52 -14.83
N ALA A 716 2.72 23.32 -15.91
CA ALA A 716 2.33 22.50 -17.04
C ALA A 716 3.56 21.84 -17.68
N LEU A 717 3.36 20.62 -18.20
CA LEU A 717 4.33 19.89 -19.01
C LEU A 717 3.55 19.02 -20.00
N GLU A 718 3.98 19.05 -21.25
CA GLU A 718 3.51 18.17 -22.32
C GLU A 718 4.70 17.93 -23.25
N ALA A 719 5.00 16.68 -23.59
CA ALA A 719 6.09 16.36 -24.48
C ALA A 719 5.80 15.15 -25.37
N HIS A 720 6.28 15.23 -26.61
CA HIS A 720 6.21 14.14 -27.59
C HIS A 720 7.49 14.15 -28.43
N GLY A 721 8.36 13.15 -28.22
CA GLY A 721 9.67 13.12 -28.87
C GLY A 721 10.48 14.38 -28.54
N ALA A 722 10.89 15.15 -29.55
CA ALA A 722 11.65 16.40 -29.38
C ALA A 722 10.77 17.64 -29.09
N SER A 723 9.45 17.53 -29.30
CA SER A 723 8.50 18.59 -28.97
C SER A 723 8.25 18.63 -27.47
N VAL A 724 8.40 19.79 -26.86
CA VAL A 724 8.04 20.04 -25.47
C VAL A 724 7.32 21.37 -25.35
N ARG A 725 6.33 21.43 -24.46
CA ARG A 725 5.77 22.65 -23.91
C ARG A 725 5.81 22.55 -22.39
N LEU A 726 6.43 23.53 -21.75
CA LEU A 726 6.45 23.62 -20.29
C LEU A 726 6.15 25.03 -19.82
N GLU A 727 5.55 25.11 -18.65
CA GLU A 727 5.24 26.35 -17.94
C GLU A 727 5.64 26.20 -16.48
N GLY A 728 6.14 27.27 -15.89
CA GLY A 728 6.47 27.28 -14.48
C GLY A 728 6.45 28.68 -13.88
N ILE A 729 6.58 28.71 -12.57
CA ILE A 729 6.61 29.94 -11.79
C ILE A 729 7.64 29.83 -10.66
N THR A 730 8.46 30.87 -10.53
CA THR A 730 9.39 31.00 -9.40
C THR A 730 9.27 32.38 -8.74
N PRO A 731 9.25 32.45 -7.40
CA PRO A 731 9.33 33.72 -6.69
C PRO A 731 10.75 34.31 -6.66
N ALA A 732 11.76 33.49 -6.96
CA ALA A 732 13.17 33.86 -6.94
C ALA A 732 13.76 33.87 -8.36
N SER A 733 14.75 34.73 -8.61
CA SER A 733 15.51 34.67 -9.86
C SER A 733 16.58 33.59 -9.77
N GLY A 734 16.72 32.77 -10.82
CA GLY A 734 17.72 31.69 -10.87
C GLY A 734 18.00 31.24 -12.29
N CYS A 735 19.17 30.64 -12.50
CA CYS A 735 19.64 30.10 -13.78
C CYS A 735 19.62 28.57 -13.85
N GLY A 736 18.77 27.94 -13.04
CA GLY A 736 18.71 26.49 -12.88
C GLY A 736 17.84 25.76 -13.92
N LEU A 737 17.31 26.43 -14.94
CA LEU A 737 16.51 25.74 -15.96
C LEU A 737 17.42 24.86 -16.81
N ALA A 738 17.08 23.58 -16.93
CA ALA A 738 17.75 22.62 -17.79
C ALA A 738 16.74 21.63 -18.39
N VAL A 739 16.61 21.63 -19.71
CA VAL A 739 15.64 20.82 -20.46
C VAL A 739 16.38 19.87 -21.40
N TRP A 740 16.11 18.58 -21.29
CA TRP A 740 16.55 17.57 -22.25
C TRP A 740 15.66 17.60 -23.49
N ILE A 741 16.26 17.51 -24.68
CA ILE A 741 15.55 17.37 -25.96
C ILE A 741 16.27 16.31 -26.81
N PRO A 742 15.62 15.19 -27.17
CA PRO A 742 16.25 14.15 -27.97
C PRO A 742 16.44 14.56 -29.44
N GLY A 743 17.42 13.94 -30.10
CA GLY A 743 17.62 14.03 -31.55
C GLY A 743 18.77 14.93 -32.00
N ALA A 744 19.25 14.69 -33.21
CA ALA A 744 20.43 15.39 -33.76
C ALA A 744 20.15 16.84 -34.21
N ALA A 745 18.90 17.17 -34.52
CA ALA A 745 18.52 18.50 -35.00
C ALA A 745 18.55 19.51 -33.85
N LYS A 746 19.15 20.69 -34.07
CA LYS A 746 19.15 21.76 -33.08
C LYS A 746 17.71 22.20 -32.80
N PRO A 747 17.26 22.24 -31.53
CA PRO A 747 15.89 22.59 -31.19
C PRO A 747 15.60 24.06 -31.54
N ASP A 748 14.44 24.29 -32.14
CA ASP A 748 13.89 25.63 -32.34
C ASP A 748 13.11 26.05 -31.08
N VAL A 749 13.78 26.81 -30.20
CA VAL A 749 13.27 27.15 -28.87
C VAL A 749 12.56 28.51 -28.90
N THR A 750 11.27 28.50 -28.58
CA THR A 750 10.51 29.72 -28.24
C THR A 750 10.32 29.79 -26.73
N SER A 751 10.57 30.96 -26.14
CA SER A 751 10.41 31.14 -24.69
C SER A 751 9.88 32.52 -24.32
N THR A 752 9.18 32.59 -23.18
CA THR A 752 8.71 33.83 -22.55
C THR A 752 9.13 33.81 -21.08
N GLY A 753 9.66 34.92 -20.55
CA GLY A 753 10.11 35.00 -19.15
C GLY A 753 11.45 34.28 -18.87
N ILE A 754 12.13 33.82 -19.92
CA ILE A 754 13.43 33.14 -19.85
C ILE A 754 14.47 34.01 -20.57
N THR A 755 15.60 34.22 -19.93
CA THR A 755 16.76 34.96 -20.44
C THR A 755 17.96 34.03 -20.55
N LYS A 756 18.99 34.41 -21.33
CA LYS A 756 20.20 33.60 -21.54
C LYS A 756 19.88 32.16 -21.99
N VAL A 757 18.93 32.01 -22.91
CA VAL A 757 18.60 30.70 -23.45
C VAL A 757 19.76 30.19 -24.29
N GLU A 758 20.28 29.02 -23.93
CA GLU A 758 21.38 28.37 -24.63
C GLU A 758 21.03 26.91 -24.90
N ALA A 759 21.28 26.45 -26.12
CA ALA A 759 21.09 25.05 -26.52
C ALA A 759 22.45 24.45 -26.84
N THR A 760 22.85 23.45 -26.05
CA THR A 760 24.14 22.76 -26.14
C THR A 760 23.91 21.33 -26.63
N ALA A 761 24.61 20.94 -27.70
CA ALA A 761 24.57 19.57 -28.19
C ALA A 761 25.24 18.64 -27.17
N VAL A 762 24.63 17.49 -26.94
CA VAL A 762 25.12 16.40 -26.08
C VAL A 762 24.87 15.08 -26.82
N ASP A 763 25.40 13.97 -26.32
CA ASP A 763 25.15 12.68 -26.94
C ASP A 763 23.65 12.37 -26.93
N GLY A 764 23.14 11.93 -28.08
CA GLY A 764 21.72 11.61 -28.31
C GLY A 764 20.75 12.80 -28.40
N GLY A 765 21.18 14.04 -28.08
CA GLY A 765 20.25 15.17 -28.05
C GLY A 765 20.87 16.53 -27.72
N TRP A 766 20.08 17.35 -27.02
CA TRP A 766 20.41 18.72 -26.66
C TRP A 766 20.00 19.01 -25.21
N THR A 767 20.77 19.86 -24.55
CA THR A 767 20.37 20.49 -23.29
C THR A 767 20.08 21.96 -23.53
N VAL A 768 18.87 22.39 -23.21
CA VAL A 768 18.48 23.80 -23.25
C VAL A 768 18.49 24.36 -21.83
N THR A 769 19.26 25.43 -21.61
CA THR A 769 19.38 26.10 -20.31
C THR A 769 18.86 27.53 -20.35
N GLY A 770 18.60 28.14 -19.19
CA GLY A 770 18.18 29.54 -19.11
C GLY A 770 18.00 30.08 -17.70
N CYS A 771 17.87 31.40 -17.60
CA CYS A 771 17.60 32.13 -16.37
C CYS A 771 16.19 32.68 -16.33
N VAL A 772 15.51 32.48 -15.21
CA VAL A 772 14.10 32.79 -15.00
C VAL A 772 13.96 33.80 -13.87
N ALA A 773 12.99 34.70 -13.99
CA ALA A 773 12.51 35.56 -12.90
C ALA A 773 10.99 35.77 -13.04
N GLY A 774 10.20 35.00 -12.28
CA GLY A 774 8.73 35.02 -12.35
C GLY A 774 8.13 33.87 -13.18
N PRO A 775 6.91 34.05 -13.73
CA PRO A 775 6.28 33.09 -14.64
C PRO A 775 7.06 32.95 -15.95
N TYR A 776 7.17 31.74 -16.46
CA TYR A 776 7.89 31.45 -17.69
C TYR A 776 7.24 30.32 -18.51
N THR A 777 7.51 30.35 -19.80
CA THR A 777 7.13 29.31 -20.75
C THR A 777 8.30 28.98 -21.67
N LEU A 778 8.44 27.71 -22.02
CA LEU A 778 9.36 27.23 -23.04
C LEU A 778 8.63 26.23 -23.93
N SER A 779 8.79 26.37 -25.24
CA SER A 779 8.28 25.42 -26.22
C SER A 779 9.25 25.17 -27.36
N THR A 780 9.23 23.98 -27.92
CA THR A 780 9.97 23.65 -29.14
C THR A 780 9.05 23.26 -30.29
N ALA A 781 9.46 23.58 -31.53
CA ALA A 781 8.86 22.96 -32.71
C ALA A 781 9.45 21.55 -32.86
N GLY A 782 8.57 20.55 -32.97
CA GLY A 782 8.93 19.12 -33.04
C GLY A 782 9.60 18.70 -34.34
#